data_AF-A0A6J0SHN3-F1
#
_entry.id   AF-A0A6J0SHN3-F1
#
_cell.length_a   1.000
_cell.length_b   1.000
_cell.length_c   1.000
_cell.angle_alpha   90.00
_cell.angle_beta   90.00
_cell.angle_gamma   90.00
#
_symmetry.space_group_name_H-M   'P 1'
#
loop_
_entity.id
_entity.type
_entity.pdbx_description
1 polymer ?
#
loop_
_entity_poly.entity_id
_entity_poly.type
_entity_poly.pdbx_seq_one_letter_code
_entity_poly.pdbx_strand_id
1 'polypeptide(L)'
;MSLTSVYQHKFAEKLTILNERGKGVLVRMYNIKKTCMDSRTKPAFLSEKTMESSIKYINKKFPNLDTRSSTQHLGPVHKEKADIFRALGAYYHTFVDVMEFRDHVYELLNTIDASQCYFDIHINYDFTKNYLDLIVTYASVILLLSRIDDRKALIGLYHCTHEMIHGTSDASYPRLGQMILEYDNALRKLMEEFGPHTKAVSSALLSLHFLFARRNHSADQWRSDQLFSLISNPAGMIAPANSDTMACEYLSLEVLERWIVIGFLLCHSCLGSTQNCLDLWRAALRGSLYISLVRDEVLPIHKVTEEAFGGLKGYGKRIADAKECKEHAVTHSGQLHRGRRNYLRNAVKEMEAILANEPGLLGPKAIYVFMALSFCRDEVTWMCRHSEHVSKGKNPEEFTDSCLAELLFLMEKLRNLLRGHQAILQRYHVQYLSHFDVRVLSDVIQDLTVCPEEESVIMSSFVSSLSSLTIKQVEAKEKFNFTGLRLDWFRLQAYTSVAKSPLQLRENHDIAKVMSLVVFHTKMLDSMEEMTVETSDLSVFCFYVRHLEKLFALTMEEPSMLRYTIGFPLLCASFSHAVHPLCPEEYPHLRSCALGLCNNFLEEMAKQACTCILDICAEQCNLSEPLLPKHCAATISKARNKRTQKASSKKAEAERDKPGAESLRKDRSLTTNLDKLHLMLTELCWSFNEVSHLVIFEHTVTPAEYLSSQLETCLSRSLVRLAKPNPNSSELARPSEVLSGVQAYTTFLMSLTHRVGLDTGRLLRSVLLQQTQSLDAAGEQTLTTLYTNWYLESLLRQASMGSIVLSPAMQAFVSIPKEGEQIFSAEEFSDVSEMRALAQLLGPYGMKFLSDNLMWHITSQMVELKKLVTENMDVLVQIRSNFYQPEQMAALMPRLTAVENVLKRMTIIGEILWFRSLAQEGLREVFASHCPFLMGPIECLKEFVNSDMDIKVTLSIFELATAAGLPCDIDPALVTALSNLTKDSSSPEEDYKAACLLLVFVAVSLPVLANDPSSVYATDVDGYSNNIHCLAKAIIQVSAALFTIYNKNIETHLKEFLVLASISLLHMGQEPDRMKTKNRESLSLLINLLVEESSFLTIDMLETCFPYVLLRNAYREVSRTAALSRLPAH
;
A
#
# COMPACT_ATOMS: atom_id res chain seq x y z
N MET A 1 1.58 -15.69 -66.98
CA MET A 1 0.85 -16.28 -65.84
C MET A 1 -0.61 -16.35 -66.25
N SER A 2 -1.21 -17.54 -66.24
CA SER A 2 -2.66 -17.68 -66.37
C SER A 2 -3.32 -17.22 -65.06
N LEU A 3 -4.51 -16.61 -65.14
CA LEU A 3 -5.29 -16.10 -63.99
C LEU A 3 -5.42 -17.10 -62.83
N THR A 4 -5.46 -18.40 -63.14
CA THR A 4 -5.50 -19.49 -62.16
C THR A 4 -4.31 -19.54 -61.19
N SER A 5 -3.13 -18.99 -61.52
CA SER A 5 -1.98 -19.01 -60.60
C SER A 5 -2.05 -17.95 -59.50
N VAL A 6 -2.76 -16.83 -59.74
CA VAL A 6 -2.78 -15.68 -58.81
C VAL A 6 -3.56 -16.01 -57.54
N TYR A 7 -4.73 -16.64 -57.66
CA TYR A 7 -5.51 -17.09 -56.50
C TYR A 7 -4.78 -18.17 -55.69
N GLN A 8 -3.94 -18.98 -56.35
CA GLN A 8 -3.16 -20.04 -55.71
C GLN A 8 -1.96 -19.51 -54.91
N HIS A 9 -1.50 -18.27 -55.15
CA HIS A 9 -0.36 -17.69 -54.42
C HIS A 9 -0.70 -17.36 -52.96
N LYS A 10 -1.98 -17.12 -52.63
CA LYS A 10 -2.48 -16.88 -51.25
C LYS A 10 -1.69 -15.82 -50.49
N PHE A 11 -1.45 -14.67 -51.14
CA PHE A 11 -0.63 -13.61 -50.57
C PHE A 11 -1.15 -13.11 -49.22
N ALA A 12 -2.46 -12.89 -49.09
CA ALA A 12 -3.07 -12.40 -47.86
C ALA A 12 -2.83 -13.36 -46.68
N GLU A 13 -3.07 -14.66 -46.89
CA GLU A 13 -2.85 -15.69 -45.85
C GLU A 13 -1.37 -15.84 -45.51
N LYS A 14 -0.49 -15.95 -46.52
CA LYS A 14 0.95 -16.10 -46.29
C LYS A 14 1.52 -14.91 -45.54
N LEU A 15 1.15 -13.68 -45.92
CA LEU A 15 1.58 -12.46 -45.23
C LEU A 15 1.07 -12.42 -43.78
N THR A 16 -0.19 -12.76 -43.55
CA THR A 16 -0.77 -12.78 -42.20
C THR A 16 -0.04 -13.78 -41.30
N ILE A 17 0.14 -15.02 -41.77
CA ILE A 17 0.78 -16.10 -41.01
C ILE A 17 2.26 -15.81 -40.77
N LEU A 18 2.99 -15.35 -41.79
CA LEU A 18 4.42 -15.07 -41.65
C LEU A 18 4.70 -13.86 -40.77
N ASN A 19 3.87 -12.81 -40.80
CA ASN A 19 4.03 -11.69 -39.87
C ASN A 19 3.87 -12.14 -38.42
N GLU A 20 2.85 -12.95 -38.12
CA GLU A 20 2.65 -13.48 -36.76
C GLU A 20 3.77 -14.43 -36.35
N ARG A 21 4.19 -15.34 -37.24
CA ARG A 21 5.33 -16.22 -37.01
C ARG A 21 6.61 -15.42 -36.76
N GLY A 22 6.86 -14.38 -37.55
CA GLY A 22 8.03 -13.51 -37.47
C GLY A 22 8.11 -12.78 -36.12
N LYS A 23 7.00 -12.22 -35.63
CA LYS A 23 6.93 -11.63 -34.29
C LYS A 23 7.29 -12.64 -33.20
N GLY A 24 6.74 -13.84 -33.26
CA GLY A 24 7.04 -14.89 -32.29
C GLY A 24 8.49 -15.35 -32.33
N VAL A 25 9.07 -15.53 -33.52
CA VAL A 25 10.49 -15.86 -33.69
C VAL A 25 11.37 -14.74 -33.12
N LEU A 26 11.02 -13.48 -33.39
CA LEU A 26 11.74 -12.31 -32.86
C LEU A 26 11.73 -12.26 -31.32
N VAL A 27 10.59 -12.57 -30.69
CA VAL A 27 10.45 -12.67 -29.23
C VAL A 27 11.28 -13.83 -28.65
N ARG A 28 11.24 -15.02 -29.28
CA ARG A 28 12.07 -16.16 -28.83
C ARG A 28 13.56 -15.83 -28.90
N MET A 29 13.99 -15.20 -29.99
CA MET A 29 15.37 -14.75 -30.18
C MET A 29 15.79 -13.69 -29.17
N TYR A 30 14.89 -12.75 -28.88
CA TYR A 30 15.09 -11.74 -27.86
C TYR A 30 15.37 -12.38 -26.50
N ASN A 31 14.58 -13.40 -26.12
CA ASN A 31 14.78 -14.11 -24.86
C ASN A 31 16.12 -14.85 -24.84
N ILE A 32 16.50 -15.55 -25.92
CA ILE A 32 17.84 -16.17 -26.01
C ILE A 32 18.95 -15.13 -25.82
N LYS A 33 18.86 -13.97 -26.49
CA LYS A 33 19.84 -12.90 -26.35
C LYS A 33 19.94 -12.43 -24.89
N LYS A 34 18.82 -12.10 -24.26
CA LYS A 34 18.81 -11.60 -22.86
C LYS A 34 19.35 -12.66 -21.89
N THR A 35 18.93 -13.92 -22.03
CA THR A 35 19.40 -15.02 -21.19
C THR A 35 20.91 -15.27 -21.33
N CYS A 36 21.46 -15.17 -22.55
CA CYS A 36 22.89 -15.34 -22.78
C CYS A 36 23.74 -14.13 -22.33
N MET A 37 23.15 -12.94 -22.21
CA MET A 37 23.85 -11.73 -21.74
C MET A 37 23.90 -11.60 -20.22
N ASP A 38 22.86 -12.04 -19.50
CA ASP A 38 22.85 -11.98 -18.03
C ASP A 38 23.67 -13.13 -17.42
N SER A 39 24.70 -12.79 -16.64
CA SER A 39 25.59 -13.76 -15.99
C SER A 39 24.87 -14.71 -15.03
N ARG A 40 23.69 -14.32 -14.52
CA ARG A 40 22.88 -15.14 -13.61
C ARG A 40 22.04 -16.20 -14.32
N THR A 41 21.61 -15.91 -15.55
CA THR A 41 20.73 -16.81 -16.32
C THR A 41 21.45 -17.53 -17.45
N LYS A 42 22.66 -17.09 -17.80
CA LYS A 42 23.48 -17.71 -18.84
C LYS A 42 23.73 -19.18 -18.53
N PRO A 43 23.57 -20.10 -19.50
CA PRO A 43 23.86 -21.52 -19.28
C PRO A 43 25.26 -21.73 -18.70
N ALA A 44 25.35 -22.49 -17.60
CA ALA A 44 26.57 -22.61 -16.79
C ALA A 44 27.79 -23.04 -17.61
N PHE A 45 27.62 -23.97 -18.55
CA PHE A 45 28.67 -24.46 -19.42
C PHE A 45 29.28 -23.39 -20.35
N LEU A 46 28.64 -22.23 -20.57
CA LEU A 46 29.26 -21.11 -21.31
C LEU A 46 30.15 -20.22 -20.43
N SER A 47 30.00 -20.30 -19.11
CA SER A 47 30.75 -19.49 -18.13
C SER A 47 31.84 -20.30 -17.42
N GLU A 48 31.83 -21.63 -17.55
CA GLU A 48 32.78 -22.53 -16.93
C GLU A 48 34.16 -22.54 -17.61
N LYS A 49 35.22 -22.38 -16.82
CA LYS A 49 36.62 -22.41 -17.31
C LYS A 49 36.99 -23.75 -17.95
N THR A 50 36.37 -24.85 -17.53
CA THR A 50 36.56 -26.21 -18.08
C THR A 50 36.10 -26.32 -19.53
N MET A 51 35.01 -25.61 -19.91
CA MET A 51 34.44 -25.61 -21.25
C MET A 51 35.06 -24.59 -22.22
N GLU A 52 35.83 -23.61 -21.71
CA GLU A 52 36.37 -22.51 -22.51
C GLU A 52 37.21 -23.00 -23.70
N SER A 53 38.02 -24.04 -23.50
CA SER A 53 38.84 -24.64 -24.57
C SER A 53 38.01 -25.29 -25.67
N SER A 54 36.92 -25.96 -25.31
CA SER A 54 35.97 -26.59 -26.24
C SER A 54 35.18 -25.53 -27.02
N ILE A 55 34.70 -24.48 -26.35
CA ILE A 55 33.96 -23.37 -26.98
C ILE A 55 34.84 -22.62 -27.98
N LYS A 56 36.11 -22.34 -27.63
CA LYS A 56 37.06 -21.71 -28.56
C LYS A 56 37.32 -22.59 -29.79
N TYR A 57 37.45 -23.91 -29.62
CA TYR A 57 37.59 -24.85 -30.73
C TYR A 57 36.35 -24.81 -31.64
N ILE A 58 35.15 -24.90 -31.07
CA ILE A 58 33.88 -24.88 -31.80
C ILE A 58 33.75 -23.58 -32.61
N ASN A 59 33.94 -22.42 -31.97
CA ASN A 59 33.85 -21.12 -32.66
C ASN A 59 34.86 -20.98 -33.81
N LYS A 60 36.07 -21.53 -33.68
CA LYS A 60 37.11 -21.47 -34.71
C LYS A 60 36.84 -22.40 -35.90
N LYS A 61 36.22 -23.55 -35.65
CA LYS A 61 35.97 -24.58 -36.67
C LYS A 61 34.56 -24.54 -37.25
N PHE A 62 33.66 -23.75 -36.67
CA PHE A 62 32.27 -23.60 -37.13
C PHE A 62 32.19 -23.19 -38.61
N PRO A 63 31.34 -23.83 -39.44
CA PRO A 63 30.40 -24.93 -39.11
C PRO A 63 31.00 -26.34 -39.26
N ASN A 64 32.23 -26.47 -39.77
CA ASN A 64 32.88 -27.77 -40.05
C ASN A 64 33.51 -28.37 -38.78
N LEU A 65 32.68 -28.92 -37.89
CA LEU A 65 33.09 -29.54 -36.63
C LEU A 65 33.36 -31.04 -36.82
N ASP A 66 34.50 -31.54 -36.33
CA ASP A 66 34.84 -32.97 -36.33
C ASP A 66 34.77 -33.53 -34.91
N THR A 67 33.68 -34.25 -34.61
CA THR A 67 33.42 -34.83 -33.29
C THR A 67 34.16 -36.14 -33.04
N ARG A 68 34.69 -36.80 -34.09
CA ARG A 68 35.30 -38.14 -34.01
C ARG A 68 36.81 -38.10 -33.85
N SER A 69 37.51 -37.13 -34.46
CA SER A 69 38.97 -37.01 -34.40
C SER A 69 39.51 -36.08 -33.29
N SER A 70 38.68 -35.17 -32.77
CA SER A 70 39.11 -34.07 -31.89
C SER A 70 38.76 -34.27 -30.40
N THR A 71 38.89 -35.50 -29.90
CA THR A 71 38.57 -35.91 -28.50
C THR A 71 39.36 -35.15 -27.42
N GLN A 72 40.55 -34.64 -27.73
CA GLN A 72 41.34 -33.82 -26.78
C GLN A 72 40.71 -32.46 -26.47
N HIS A 73 40.02 -31.83 -27.43
CA HIS A 73 39.40 -30.52 -27.26
C HIS A 73 37.93 -30.59 -26.83
N LEU A 74 37.24 -31.69 -27.15
CA LEU A 74 35.82 -31.90 -26.83
C LEU A 74 35.59 -32.85 -25.64
N GLY A 75 36.65 -33.30 -24.96
CA GLY A 75 36.56 -34.17 -23.78
C GLY A 75 35.61 -33.68 -22.68
N PRO A 76 35.62 -32.39 -22.31
CA PRO A 76 34.68 -31.84 -21.32
C PRO A 76 33.21 -31.88 -21.82
N VAL A 77 32.97 -31.56 -23.09
CA VAL A 77 31.64 -31.65 -23.73
C VAL A 77 31.12 -33.09 -23.77
N HIS A 78 32.01 -34.08 -24.00
CA HIS A 78 31.63 -35.50 -24.00
C HIS A 78 31.17 -35.98 -22.62
N LYS A 79 31.77 -35.46 -21.54
CA LYS A 79 31.43 -35.81 -20.16
C LYS A 79 30.02 -35.34 -19.78
N GLU A 80 29.60 -34.17 -20.26
CA GLU A 80 28.32 -33.53 -19.94
C GLU A 80 27.31 -33.54 -21.10
N LYS A 81 27.54 -34.40 -22.10
CA LYS A 81 26.81 -34.39 -23.38
C LYS A 81 25.28 -34.46 -23.24
N ALA A 82 24.76 -35.21 -22.27
CA ALA A 82 23.32 -35.37 -22.08
C ALA A 82 22.66 -34.10 -21.52
N ASP A 83 23.34 -33.38 -20.64
CA ASP A 83 22.79 -32.18 -20.00
C ASP A 83 22.90 -30.97 -20.94
N ILE A 84 24.02 -30.83 -21.66
CA ILE A 84 24.19 -29.83 -22.72
C ILE A 84 23.14 -30.03 -23.83
N PHE A 85 22.93 -31.27 -24.27
CA PHE A 85 21.93 -31.60 -25.30
C PHE A 85 20.51 -31.19 -24.86
N ARG A 86 20.12 -31.54 -23.62
CA ARG A 86 18.81 -31.18 -23.06
C ARG A 86 18.64 -29.67 -22.92
N ALA A 87 19.66 -28.96 -22.43
CA ALA A 87 19.60 -27.53 -22.18
C ALA A 87 19.56 -26.68 -23.46
N LEU A 88 20.25 -27.10 -24.53
CA LEU A 88 20.37 -26.33 -25.76
C LEU A 88 19.31 -26.65 -26.83
N GLY A 89 18.54 -27.73 -26.68
CA GLY A 89 17.55 -28.14 -27.67
C GLY A 89 16.57 -27.03 -28.06
N ALA A 90 15.98 -26.34 -27.08
CA ALA A 90 15.05 -25.24 -27.36
C ALA A 90 15.70 -24.06 -28.10
N TYR A 91 16.98 -23.77 -27.81
CA TYR A 91 17.73 -22.69 -28.48
C TYR A 91 18.09 -23.08 -29.91
N TYR A 92 18.58 -24.31 -30.12
CA TYR A 92 18.89 -24.83 -31.45
C TYR A 92 17.66 -24.81 -32.37
N HIS A 93 16.52 -25.34 -31.91
CA HIS A 93 15.29 -25.34 -32.70
C HIS A 93 14.77 -23.93 -32.97
N THR A 94 15.01 -22.97 -32.07
CA THR A 94 14.69 -21.56 -32.36
C THR A 94 15.55 -20.99 -33.49
N PHE A 95 16.84 -21.36 -33.57
CA PHE A 95 17.68 -20.95 -34.71
C PHE A 95 17.27 -21.65 -36.02
N VAL A 96 16.78 -22.89 -35.95
CA VAL A 96 16.17 -23.58 -37.10
C VAL A 96 14.90 -22.85 -37.55
N ASP A 97 14.03 -22.44 -36.62
CA ASP A 97 12.82 -21.67 -36.92
C ASP A 97 13.14 -20.33 -37.61
N VAL A 98 14.26 -19.67 -37.24
CA VAL A 98 14.75 -18.46 -37.92
C VAL A 98 15.13 -18.75 -39.37
N MET A 99 15.82 -19.86 -39.62
CA MET A 99 16.22 -20.28 -40.97
C MET A 99 14.99 -20.60 -41.82
N GLU A 100 14.05 -21.39 -41.30
CA GLU A 100 12.82 -21.72 -42.01
C GLU A 100 11.97 -20.47 -42.27
N PHE A 101 11.82 -19.58 -41.28
CA PHE A 101 11.12 -18.32 -41.46
C PHE A 101 11.76 -17.49 -42.59
N ARG A 102 13.09 -17.35 -42.59
CA ARG A 102 13.83 -16.65 -43.64
C ARG A 102 13.57 -17.24 -45.03
N ASP A 103 13.58 -18.57 -45.16
CA ASP A 103 13.33 -19.24 -46.45
C ASP A 103 11.92 -18.95 -46.99
N HIS A 104 10.89 -19.05 -46.14
CA HIS A 104 9.51 -18.77 -46.53
C HIS A 104 9.28 -17.30 -46.88
N VAL A 105 9.91 -16.37 -46.14
CA VAL A 105 9.86 -14.94 -46.46
C VAL A 105 10.51 -14.68 -47.82
N TYR A 106 11.70 -15.23 -48.06
CA TYR A 106 12.42 -15.03 -49.31
C TYR A 106 11.64 -15.59 -50.51
N GLU A 107 11.03 -16.78 -50.39
CA GLU A 107 10.14 -17.33 -51.42
C GLU A 107 8.96 -16.40 -51.72
N LEU A 108 8.33 -15.85 -50.67
CA LEU A 108 7.19 -14.95 -50.82
C LEU A 108 7.58 -13.64 -51.49
N LEU A 109 8.71 -13.03 -51.10
CA LEU A 109 9.21 -11.79 -51.72
C LEU A 109 9.51 -11.99 -53.21
N ASN A 110 10.14 -13.10 -53.59
CA ASN A 110 10.36 -13.44 -54.99
C ASN A 110 9.06 -13.61 -55.78
N THR A 111 8.05 -14.22 -55.15
CA THR A 111 6.73 -14.41 -55.78
C THR A 111 6.00 -13.07 -55.98
N ILE A 112 6.11 -12.15 -55.02
CA ILE A 112 5.56 -10.78 -55.10
C ILE A 112 6.23 -10.01 -56.25
N ASP A 113 7.55 -10.07 -56.36
CA ASP A 113 8.29 -9.40 -57.44
C ASP A 113 7.94 -9.97 -58.82
N ALA A 114 7.86 -11.29 -58.94
CA ALA A 114 7.46 -11.96 -60.18
C ALA A 114 6.05 -11.57 -60.61
N SER A 115 5.15 -11.34 -59.64
CA SER A 115 3.76 -10.92 -59.86
C SER A 115 3.61 -9.41 -60.10
N GLN A 116 4.68 -8.64 -59.91
CA GLN A 116 4.73 -7.18 -60.07
C GLN A 116 3.60 -6.48 -59.31
N CYS A 117 3.43 -6.83 -58.04
CA CYS A 117 2.38 -6.28 -57.20
C CYS A 117 2.47 -4.76 -57.03
N TYR A 118 1.33 -4.09 -57.07
CA TYR A 118 1.15 -2.67 -56.78
C TYR A 118 0.97 -2.46 -55.27
N PHE A 119 1.62 -1.44 -54.72
CA PHE A 119 1.54 -1.09 -53.30
C PHE A 119 1.26 0.40 -53.13
N ASP A 120 0.21 0.72 -52.39
CA ASP A 120 -0.18 2.06 -51.98
C ASP A 120 -0.96 2.00 -50.66
N ILE A 121 -0.39 2.57 -49.60
CA ILE A 121 -0.98 2.53 -48.25
C ILE A 121 -2.38 3.15 -48.18
N HIS A 122 -2.72 4.07 -49.09
CA HIS A 122 -4.02 4.74 -49.12
C HIS A 122 -5.11 3.92 -49.82
N ILE A 123 -4.72 2.87 -50.57
CA ILE A 123 -5.63 2.09 -51.42
C ILE A 123 -5.70 0.65 -50.92
N ASN A 124 -4.58 -0.08 -50.98
CA ASN A 124 -4.48 -1.46 -50.53
C ASN A 124 -3.74 -1.53 -49.19
N TYR A 125 -4.35 -0.89 -48.19
CA TYR A 125 -3.78 -0.69 -46.86
C TYR A 125 -3.26 -1.98 -46.23
N ASP A 126 -4.10 -3.03 -46.13
CA ASP A 126 -3.72 -4.27 -45.46
C ASP A 126 -2.58 -4.97 -46.20
N PHE A 127 -2.60 -4.95 -47.53
CA PHE A 127 -1.55 -5.55 -48.33
C PHE A 127 -0.22 -4.82 -48.23
N THR A 128 -0.22 -3.49 -48.34
CA THR A 128 0.98 -2.66 -48.21
C THR A 128 1.54 -2.72 -46.79
N LYS A 129 0.68 -2.60 -45.77
CA LYS A 129 1.08 -2.70 -44.36
C LYS A 129 1.73 -4.04 -44.05
N ASN A 130 1.07 -5.15 -44.37
CA ASN A 130 1.60 -6.48 -44.05
C ASN A 130 2.89 -6.80 -44.82
N TYR A 131 3.04 -6.29 -46.04
CA TYR A 131 4.29 -6.40 -46.80
C TYR A 131 5.44 -5.66 -46.12
N LEU A 132 5.23 -4.40 -45.73
CA LEU A 132 6.24 -3.59 -45.04
C LEU A 132 6.57 -4.14 -43.65
N ASP A 133 5.55 -4.58 -42.89
CA ASP A 133 5.73 -5.25 -41.60
C ASP A 133 6.59 -6.51 -41.73
N LEU A 134 6.39 -7.32 -42.78
CA LEU A 134 7.14 -8.56 -42.96
C LEU A 134 8.60 -8.27 -43.28
N ILE A 135 8.87 -7.28 -44.13
CA ILE A 135 10.24 -6.86 -44.48
C ILE A 135 10.98 -6.38 -43.24
N VAL A 136 10.35 -5.49 -42.45
CA VAL A 136 10.96 -4.95 -41.24
C VAL A 136 11.15 -6.02 -40.17
N THR A 137 10.18 -6.93 -40.01
CA THR A 137 10.27 -8.05 -39.07
C THR A 137 11.41 -8.98 -39.47
N TYR A 138 11.52 -9.32 -40.77
CA TYR A 138 12.60 -10.14 -41.29
C TYR A 138 13.98 -9.51 -41.07
N ALA A 139 14.14 -8.23 -41.40
CA ALA A 139 15.37 -7.50 -41.12
C ALA A 139 15.67 -7.46 -39.61
N SER A 140 14.67 -7.24 -38.77
CA SER A 140 14.84 -7.18 -37.31
C SER A 140 15.28 -8.53 -36.73
N VAL A 141 14.72 -9.64 -37.21
CA VAL A 141 15.12 -11.01 -36.85
C VAL A 141 16.59 -11.24 -37.16
N ILE A 142 17.02 -10.93 -38.39
CA ILE A 142 18.40 -11.14 -38.82
C ILE A 142 19.39 -10.19 -38.13
N LEU A 143 19.01 -8.92 -37.91
CA LEU A 143 19.81 -7.98 -37.15
C LEU A 143 19.96 -8.43 -35.69
N LEU A 144 18.90 -8.93 -35.06
CA LEU A 144 18.96 -9.45 -33.70
C LEU A 144 19.82 -10.72 -33.62
N LEU A 145 19.78 -11.58 -34.64
CA LEU A 145 20.60 -12.80 -34.74
C LEU A 145 22.09 -12.46 -34.66
N SER A 146 22.50 -11.41 -35.38
CA SER A 146 23.89 -10.96 -35.40
C SER A 146 24.39 -10.43 -34.04
N ARG A 147 23.47 -9.99 -33.17
CA ARG A 147 23.76 -9.48 -31.82
C ARG A 147 23.83 -10.56 -30.75
N ILE A 148 23.64 -11.83 -31.10
CA ILE A 148 23.86 -12.97 -30.21
C ILE A 148 25.30 -13.43 -30.41
N ASP A 149 26.21 -13.00 -29.54
CA ASP A 149 27.64 -13.28 -29.63
C ASP A 149 27.94 -14.79 -29.57
N ASP A 150 27.26 -15.50 -28.67
CA ASP A 150 27.47 -16.94 -28.43
C ASP A 150 26.74 -17.85 -29.45
N ARG A 151 26.11 -17.31 -30.50
CA ARG A 151 25.27 -18.10 -31.44
C ARG A 151 26.00 -19.30 -32.06
N LYS A 152 27.27 -19.14 -32.45
CA LYS A 152 28.11 -20.21 -33.03
C LYS A 152 28.41 -21.30 -31.99
N ALA A 153 28.67 -20.90 -30.75
CA ALA A 153 28.91 -21.81 -29.64
C ALA A 153 27.65 -22.60 -29.27
N LEU A 154 26.49 -21.94 -29.17
CA LEU A 154 25.20 -22.58 -28.88
C LEU A 154 24.82 -23.64 -29.92
N ILE A 155 24.90 -23.27 -31.21
CA ILE A 155 24.56 -24.16 -32.32
C ILE A 155 25.58 -25.31 -32.42
N GLY A 156 26.87 -25.00 -32.30
CA GLY A 156 27.93 -25.99 -32.39
C GLY A 156 27.97 -26.98 -31.22
N LEU A 157 27.73 -26.54 -29.99
CA LEU A 157 27.66 -27.42 -28.82
C LEU A 157 26.49 -28.40 -28.91
N TYR A 158 25.31 -27.92 -29.32
CA TYR A 158 24.16 -28.79 -29.55
C TYR A 158 24.46 -29.82 -30.63
N HIS A 159 25.03 -29.40 -31.76
CA HIS A 159 25.40 -30.31 -32.83
C HIS A 159 26.41 -31.39 -32.39
N CYS A 160 27.49 -30.99 -31.70
CA CYS A 160 28.48 -31.93 -31.21
C CYS A 160 27.87 -32.95 -30.25
N THR A 161 26.99 -32.52 -29.34
CA THR A 161 26.35 -33.42 -28.39
C THR A 161 25.30 -34.32 -29.04
N HIS A 162 24.52 -33.82 -30.01
CA HIS A 162 23.61 -34.62 -30.83
C HIS A 162 24.37 -35.74 -31.55
N GLU A 163 25.46 -35.42 -32.25
CA GLU A 163 26.25 -36.42 -32.97
C GLU A 163 26.90 -37.45 -32.04
N MET A 164 27.38 -37.03 -30.85
CA MET A 164 27.94 -37.93 -29.84
C MET A 164 26.91 -38.87 -29.19
N ILE A 165 25.63 -38.51 -29.21
CA ILE A 165 24.53 -39.31 -28.65
C ILE A 165 23.91 -40.22 -29.71
N HIS A 166 23.62 -39.67 -30.89
CA HIS A 166 22.87 -40.34 -31.95
C HIS A 166 23.74 -40.94 -33.07
N GLY A 167 25.06 -40.68 -33.04
CA GLY A 167 26.02 -41.18 -34.03
C GLY A 167 25.93 -40.53 -35.42
N THR A 168 24.99 -39.60 -35.60
CA THR A 168 24.68 -38.89 -36.85
C THR A 168 24.47 -37.41 -36.61
N SER A 169 24.80 -36.60 -37.60
CA SER A 169 24.55 -35.15 -37.60
C SER A 169 23.07 -34.83 -37.74
N ASP A 170 22.60 -33.77 -37.08
CA ASP A 170 21.26 -33.21 -37.30
C ASP A 170 21.08 -32.75 -38.75
N ALA A 171 19.90 -33.00 -39.33
CA ALA A 171 19.62 -32.74 -40.75
C ALA A 171 19.62 -31.23 -41.11
N SER A 172 19.28 -30.36 -40.15
CA SER A 172 19.21 -28.92 -40.37
C SER A 172 20.55 -28.21 -40.15
N TYR A 173 21.50 -28.85 -39.45
CA TYR A 173 22.77 -28.23 -39.07
C TYR A 173 23.62 -27.71 -40.24
N PRO A 174 23.82 -28.44 -41.36
CA PRO A 174 24.64 -27.95 -42.46
C PRO A 174 24.09 -26.66 -43.08
N ARG A 175 22.77 -26.58 -43.26
CA ARG A 175 22.09 -25.39 -43.79
C ARG A 175 22.12 -24.24 -42.78
N LEU A 176 21.85 -24.53 -41.51
CA LEU A 176 21.86 -23.54 -40.44
C LEU A 176 23.27 -22.94 -40.24
N GLY A 177 24.30 -23.78 -40.19
CA GLY A 177 25.69 -23.35 -40.06
C GLY A 177 26.13 -22.45 -41.22
N GLN A 178 25.71 -22.79 -42.44
CA GLN A 178 25.96 -21.96 -43.62
C GLN A 178 25.24 -20.60 -43.54
N MET A 179 23.96 -20.58 -43.14
CA MET A 179 23.21 -19.34 -42.94
C MET A 179 23.89 -18.41 -41.93
N ILE A 180 24.37 -18.95 -40.80
CA ILE A 180 25.05 -18.18 -39.76
C ILE A 180 26.34 -17.53 -40.29
N LEU A 181 27.08 -18.21 -41.17
CA LEU A 181 28.26 -17.63 -41.82
C LEU A 181 27.89 -16.54 -42.83
N GLU A 182 26.84 -16.75 -43.63
CA GLU A 182 26.39 -15.76 -44.63
C GLU A 182 25.95 -14.45 -43.99
N TYR A 183 25.32 -14.51 -42.81
CA TYR A 183 24.91 -13.34 -42.04
C TYR A 183 25.91 -12.91 -40.96
N ASP A 184 27.20 -13.32 -41.03
CA ASP A 184 28.23 -12.78 -40.11
C ASP A 184 28.34 -11.25 -40.23
N ASN A 185 28.12 -10.69 -41.43
CA ASN A 185 27.78 -9.28 -41.62
C ASN A 185 26.33 -9.15 -42.12
N ALA A 186 25.41 -9.30 -41.16
CA ALA A 186 23.97 -9.36 -41.40
C ALA A 186 23.44 -8.24 -42.30
N LEU A 187 23.80 -6.98 -42.01
CA LEU A 187 23.27 -5.83 -42.75
C LEU A 187 23.73 -5.80 -44.20
N ARG A 188 25.02 -6.09 -44.45
CA ARG A 188 25.54 -6.14 -45.82
C ARG A 188 24.86 -7.24 -46.63
N LYS A 189 24.71 -8.43 -46.04
CA LYS A 189 24.04 -9.56 -46.70
C LYS A 189 22.57 -9.24 -47.01
N LEU A 190 21.85 -8.62 -46.08
CA LEU A 190 20.48 -8.17 -46.29
C LEU A 190 20.38 -7.15 -47.44
N MET A 191 21.28 -6.17 -47.51
CA MET A 191 21.29 -5.19 -48.61
C MET A 191 21.52 -5.86 -49.98
N GLU A 192 22.41 -6.85 -50.04
CA GLU A 192 22.65 -7.65 -51.26
C GLU A 192 21.41 -8.49 -51.64
N GLU A 193 20.75 -9.10 -50.67
CA GLU A 193 19.56 -9.94 -50.84
C GLU A 193 18.31 -9.15 -51.27
N PHE A 194 18.17 -7.92 -50.80
CA PHE A 194 17.08 -7.02 -51.18
C PHE A 194 17.29 -6.25 -52.49
N GLY A 195 18.46 -6.43 -53.13
CA GLY A 195 18.76 -5.90 -54.47
C GLY A 195 17.62 -6.08 -55.48
N PRO A 196 17.17 -7.32 -55.79
CA PRO A 196 16.06 -7.58 -56.72
C PRO A 196 14.72 -6.96 -56.27
N HIS A 197 14.48 -6.88 -54.97
CA HIS A 197 13.22 -6.38 -54.38
C HIS A 197 13.09 -4.85 -54.36
N THR A 198 14.15 -4.10 -54.75
CA THR A 198 14.22 -2.63 -54.65
C THR A 198 12.99 -1.93 -55.24
N LYS A 199 12.47 -2.39 -56.38
CA LYS A 199 11.33 -1.74 -57.06
C LYS A 199 10.04 -1.83 -56.24
N ALA A 200 9.71 -3.01 -55.74
CA ALA A 200 8.50 -3.23 -54.95
C ALA A 200 8.57 -2.48 -53.61
N VAL A 201 9.71 -2.59 -52.92
CA VAL A 201 9.93 -1.92 -51.62
C VAL A 201 9.89 -0.40 -51.76
N SER A 202 10.60 0.18 -52.74
CA SER A 202 10.61 1.64 -52.93
C SER A 202 9.24 2.19 -53.32
N SER A 203 8.45 1.46 -54.13
CA SER A 203 7.07 1.85 -54.45
C SER A 203 6.19 1.88 -53.20
N ALA A 204 6.26 0.83 -52.37
CA ALA A 204 5.49 0.77 -51.13
C ALA A 204 5.87 1.91 -50.17
N LEU A 205 7.17 2.18 -49.99
CA LEU A 205 7.65 3.26 -49.11
C LEU A 205 7.29 4.66 -49.63
N LEU A 206 7.33 4.89 -50.94
CA LEU A 206 6.95 6.18 -51.52
C LEU A 206 5.48 6.52 -51.28
N SER A 207 4.60 5.51 -51.22
CA SER A 207 3.19 5.73 -50.85
C SER A 207 3.03 6.35 -49.45
N LEU A 208 4.02 6.16 -48.55
CA LEU A 208 3.98 6.73 -47.20
C LEU A 208 4.30 8.23 -47.16
N HIS A 209 4.82 8.83 -48.24
CA HIS A 209 5.37 10.17 -48.22
C HIS A 209 4.37 11.23 -47.72
N PHE A 210 3.17 11.25 -48.30
CA PHE A 210 2.12 12.19 -47.90
C PHE A 210 1.62 11.92 -46.47
N LEU A 211 1.39 10.63 -46.15
CA LEU A 211 0.91 10.24 -44.83
C LEU A 211 1.90 10.62 -43.72
N PHE A 212 3.19 10.31 -43.91
CA PHE A 212 4.24 10.62 -42.95
C PHE A 212 4.40 12.13 -42.77
N ALA A 213 4.40 12.91 -43.87
CA ALA A 213 4.50 14.36 -43.80
C ALA A 213 3.33 15.00 -43.02
N ARG A 214 2.09 14.52 -43.24
CA ARG A 214 0.88 14.99 -42.54
C ARG A 214 0.82 14.55 -41.08
N ARG A 215 1.31 13.36 -40.75
CA ARG A 215 1.27 12.83 -39.37
C ARG A 215 2.42 13.35 -38.51
N ASN A 216 3.57 13.69 -39.11
CA ASN A 216 4.77 14.14 -38.41
C ASN A 216 4.81 15.67 -38.18
N HIS A 217 3.70 16.26 -37.75
CA HIS A 217 3.59 17.71 -37.49
C HIS A 217 4.12 18.12 -36.10
N SER A 218 4.52 19.38 -35.95
CA SER A 218 4.91 19.95 -34.65
C SER A 218 3.69 20.27 -33.79
N ALA A 219 3.90 20.49 -32.50
CA ALA A 219 2.83 20.90 -31.59
C ALA A 219 2.21 22.27 -31.97
N ASP A 220 2.97 23.16 -32.61
CA ASP A 220 2.46 24.45 -33.09
C ASP A 220 1.51 24.27 -34.27
N GLN A 221 1.82 23.33 -35.16
CA GLN A 221 0.95 22.96 -36.28
C GLN A 221 -0.34 22.30 -35.75
N TRP A 222 -0.22 21.35 -34.82
CA TRP A 222 -1.41 20.74 -34.18
C TRP A 222 -2.31 21.77 -33.49
N ARG A 223 -1.73 22.79 -32.84
CA ARG A 223 -2.49 23.91 -32.26
C ARG A 223 -3.21 24.75 -33.32
N SER A 224 -2.54 25.00 -34.44
CA SER A 224 -3.13 25.76 -35.56
C SER A 224 -4.28 25.00 -36.20
N ASP A 225 -4.16 23.67 -36.30
CA ASP A 225 -5.17 22.76 -36.84
C ASP A 225 -6.26 22.41 -35.82
N GLN A 226 -6.11 22.82 -34.55
CA GLN A 226 -6.98 22.44 -33.43
C GLN A 226 -7.22 20.91 -33.34
N LEU A 227 -6.17 20.13 -33.61
CA LEU A 227 -6.23 18.68 -33.68
C LEU A 227 -6.81 18.09 -32.38
N PHE A 228 -7.78 17.19 -32.50
CA PHE A 228 -8.51 16.53 -31.40
C PHE A 228 -9.52 17.36 -30.61
N SER A 229 -9.66 18.67 -30.88
CA SER A 229 -10.72 19.43 -30.21
C SER A 229 -12.10 19.03 -30.74
N LEU A 230 -13.00 18.66 -29.82
CA LEU A 230 -14.40 18.35 -30.14
C LEU A 230 -15.31 19.59 -30.14
N ILE A 231 -14.79 20.70 -29.63
CA ILE A 231 -15.52 21.97 -29.42
C ILE A 231 -15.05 23.09 -30.35
N SER A 232 -14.03 22.85 -31.18
CA SER A 232 -13.56 23.78 -32.22
C SER A 232 -14.68 24.13 -33.21
N ASN A 233 -15.52 23.15 -33.55
CA ASN A 233 -16.73 23.32 -34.36
C ASN A 233 -17.94 22.68 -33.66
N PRO A 234 -18.63 23.40 -32.76
CA PRO A 234 -19.76 22.85 -32.00
C PRO A 234 -20.91 22.34 -32.88
N ALA A 235 -21.14 22.97 -34.05
CA ALA A 235 -22.16 22.53 -34.99
C ALA A 235 -21.84 21.16 -35.62
N GLY A 236 -20.56 20.80 -35.71
CA GLY A 236 -20.05 19.52 -36.24
C GLY A 236 -19.85 18.44 -35.18
N MET A 237 -20.26 18.66 -33.93
CA MET A 237 -20.01 17.71 -32.83
C MET A 237 -20.70 16.36 -33.03
N ILE A 238 -21.89 16.34 -33.63
CA ILE A 238 -22.67 15.12 -33.91
C ILE A 238 -22.26 14.50 -35.26
N ALA A 239 -21.62 15.27 -36.14
CA ALA A 239 -21.19 14.76 -37.44
C ALA A 239 -20.11 13.67 -37.28
N PRO A 240 -20.20 12.56 -38.01
CA PRO A 240 -19.20 11.51 -37.95
C PRO A 240 -17.84 12.05 -38.43
N ALA A 241 -16.79 11.75 -37.68
CA ALA A 241 -15.42 12.03 -38.11
C ALA A 241 -15.00 10.94 -39.11
N ASN A 242 -14.89 11.30 -40.39
CA ASN A 242 -14.56 10.38 -41.47
C ASN A 242 -13.28 10.81 -42.18
N SER A 243 -12.55 9.83 -42.69
CA SER A 243 -11.41 10.00 -43.59
C SER A 243 -11.51 8.96 -44.69
N ASP A 244 -11.09 9.32 -45.90
CA ASP A 244 -10.97 8.38 -47.03
C ASP A 244 -9.99 7.23 -46.72
N THR A 245 -9.13 7.41 -45.70
CA THR A 245 -8.12 6.44 -45.26
C THR A 245 -8.16 6.24 -43.75
N MET A 246 -9.27 5.74 -43.21
CA MET A 246 -9.49 5.58 -41.76
C MET A 246 -8.32 4.89 -41.05
N ALA A 247 -7.83 3.77 -41.61
CA ALA A 247 -6.75 2.99 -41.01
C ALA A 247 -5.41 3.74 -40.92
N CYS A 248 -5.18 4.70 -41.81
CA CYS A 248 -3.97 5.53 -41.81
C CYS A 248 -3.98 6.59 -40.70
N GLU A 249 -5.16 6.98 -40.20
CA GLU A 249 -5.28 8.05 -39.21
C GLU A 249 -4.74 7.64 -37.83
N TYR A 250 -4.91 6.37 -37.45
CA TYR A 250 -4.42 5.81 -36.19
C TYR A 250 -3.21 4.89 -36.35
N LEU A 251 -2.68 4.74 -37.58
CA LEU A 251 -1.43 3.99 -37.79
C LEU A 251 -0.30 4.65 -37.00
N SER A 252 0.50 3.84 -36.29
CA SER A 252 1.61 4.32 -35.48
C SER A 252 2.65 5.07 -36.30
N LEU A 253 3.04 6.25 -35.83
CA LEU A 253 4.12 7.03 -36.41
C LEU A 253 5.48 6.33 -36.21
N GLU A 254 5.66 5.60 -35.10
CA GLU A 254 6.87 4.80 -34.85
C GLU A 254 7.01 3.69 -35.88
N VAL A 255 5.90 3.01 -36.22
CA VAL A 255 5.89 1.95 -37.24
C VAL A 255 6.22 2.53 -38.62
N LEU A 256 5.63 3.67 -38.98
CA LEU A 256 5.95 4.37 -40.24
C LEU A 256 7.43 4.74 -40.32
N GLU A 257 7.98 5.33 -39.26
CA GLU A 257 9.39 5.69 -39.17
C GLU A 257 10.29 4.46 -39.32
N ARG A 258 9.93 3.34 -38.67
CA ARG A 258 10.66 2.09 -38.75
C ARG A 258 10.64 1.48 -40.16
N TRP A 259 9.49 1.49 -40.84
CA TRP A 259 9.37 1.07 -42.24
C TRP A 259 10.26 1.92 -43.15
N ILE A 260 10.23 3.25 -43.00
CA ILE A 260 11.01 4.18 -43.83
C ILE A 260 12.51 3.96 -43.60
N VAL A 261 12.96 3.91 -42.34
CA VAL A 261 14.40 3.81 -42.02
C VAL A 261 14.97 2.46 -42.44
N ILE A 262 14.35 1.34 -42.03
CA ILE A 262 14.86 0.00 -42.36
C ILE A 262 14.64 -0.30 -43.84
N GLY A 263 13.48 0.05 -44.40
CA GLY A 263 13.16 -0.18 -45.79
C GLY A 263 14.17 0.49 -46.74
N PHE A 264 14.46 1.78 -46.56
CA PHE A 264 15.46 2.48 -47.39
C PHE A 264 16.90 2.06 -47.10
N LEU A 265 17.20 1.52 -45.92
CA LEU A 265 18.49 0.90 -45.65
C LEU A 265 18.69 -0.37 -46.49
N LEU A 266 17.63 -1.18 -46.66
CA LEU A 266 17.65 -2.38 -47.49
C LEU A 266 17.64 -2.06 -48.99
N CYS A 267 16.80 -1.13 -49.44
CA CYS A 267 16.68 -0.74 -50.86
C CYS A 267 17.51 0.54 -51.19
N HIS A 268 18.70 0.64 -50.62
CA HIS A 268 19.56 1.85 -50.61
C HIS A 268 19.88 2.46 -51.99
N SER A 269 19.83 1.70 -53.07
CA SER A 269 20.09 2.19 -54.44
C SER A 269 19.10 3.28 -54.88
N CYS A 270 17.86 3.26 -54.37
CA CYS A 270 16.84 4.25 -54.74
C CYS A 270 17.10 5.65 -54.16
N LEU A 271 17.88 5.75 -53.07
CA LEU A 271 18.29 7.03 -52.47
C LEU A 271 19.22 7.85 -53.38
N GLY A 272 19.88 7.19 -54.35
CA GLY A 272 20.70 7.85 -55.36
C GLY A 272 19.91 8.29 -56.60
N SER A 273 18.82 7.56 -56.92
CA SER A 273 18.10 7.71 -58.19
C SER A 273 16.81 8.52 -58.10
N THR A 274 16.15 8.55 -56.93
CA THR A 274 14.82 9.18 -56.77
C THR A 274 14.83 10.20 -55.63
N GLN A 275 14.55 11.47 -55.93
CA GLN A 275 14.62 12.55 -54.93
C GLN A 275 13.56 12.40 -53.82
N ASN A 276 12.33 12.02 -54.16
CA ASN A 276 11.26 11.82 -53.17
C ASN A 276 11.59 10.73 -52.12
N CYS A 277 12.34 9.70 -52.51
CA CYS A 277 12.83 8.67 -51.58
C CYS A 277 13.84 9.27 -50.59
N LEU A 278 14.75 10.10 -51.08
CA LEU A 278 15.75 10.78 -50.25
C LEU A 278 15.10 11.74 -49.26
N ASP A 279 14.11 12.53 -49.70
CA ASP A 279 13.43 13.50 -48.86
C ASP A 279 12.64 12.82 -47.73
N LEU A 280 11.94 11.72 -48.05
CA LEU A 280 11.22 10.91 -47.05
C LEU A 280 12.17 10.30 -46.02
N TRP A 281 13.29 9.73 -46.49
CA TRP A 281 14.30 9.14 -45.62
C TRP A 281 14.95 10.19 -44.69
N ARG A 282 15.30 11.37 -45.20
CA ARG A 282 15.84 12.48 -44.39
C ARG A 282 14.81 12.97 -43.36
N ALA A 283 13.54 13.04 -43.73
CA ALA A 283 12.47 13.43 -42.80
C ALA A 283 12.36 12.47 -41.61
N ALA A 284 12.43 11.15 -41.86
CA ALA A 284 12.45 10.14 -40.80
C ALA A 284 13.73 10.23 -39.94
N LEU A 285 14.91 10.37 -40.56
CA LEU A 285 16.17 10.49 -39.82
C LEU A 285 16.25 11.74 -38.92
N ARG A 286 15.50 12.80 -39.19
CA ARG A 286 15.50 14.00 -38.35
C ARG A 286 14.65 13.86 -37.08
N GLY A 287 13.76 12.86 -37.02
CA GLY A 287 12.78 12.67 -35.94
C GLY A 287 13.29 11.85 -34.74
N SER A 288 14.09 10.82 -34.98
CA SER A 288 14.60 9.93 -33.92
C SER A 288 16.10 9.69 -34.02
N LEU A 289 16.72 9.29 -32.91
CA LEU A 289 18.10 8.80 -32.86
C LEU A 289 18.15 7.26 -32.81
N TYR A 290 17.08 6.65 -32.32
CA TYR A 290 16.92 5.22 -32.12
C TYR A 290 15.55 4.76 -32.57
N ILE A 291 15.50 3.62 -33.25
CA ILE A 291 14.27 2.88 -33.57
C ILE A 291 14.25 1.55 -32.84
N SER A 292 13.07 1.01 -32.52
CA SER A 292 12.96 -0.27 -31.83
C SER A 292 13.02 -1.43 -32.83
N LEU A 293 13.90 -2.41 -32.58
CA LEU A 293 13.87 -3.70 -33.28
C LEU A 293 12.83 -4.60 -32.64
N VAL A 294 12.93 -4.79 -31.32
CA VAL A 294 11.98 -5.52 -30.49
C VAL A 294 12.14 -5.06 -29.05
N ARG A 295 11.03 -4.73 -28.37
CA ARG A 295 11.02 -4.37 -26.95
C ARG A 295 12.05 -3.26 -26.64
N ASP A 296 13.03 -3.53 -25.77
CA ASP A 296 14.11 -2.59 -25.40
C ASP A 296 15.36 -2.67 -26.30
N GLU A 297 15.40 -3.59 -27.28
CA GLU A 297 16.50 -3.67 -28.24
C GLU A 297 16.34 -2.64 -29.36
N VAL A 298 17.18 -1.61 -29.32
CA VAL A 298 17.13 -0.51 -30.28
C VAL A 298 18.22 -0.57 -31.36
N LEU A 299 18.01 0.14 -32.47
CA LEU A 299 18.98 0.37 -33.52
C LEU A 299 19.40 1.85 -33.54
N PRO A 300 20.69 2.19 -33.31
CA PRO A 300 21.18 3.57 -33.45
C PRO A 300 21.28 3.93 -34.95
N ILE A 301 20.25 4.58 -35.47
CA ILE A 301 19.98 4.66 -36.91
C ILE A 301 21.12 5.32 -37.69
N HIS A 302 21.66 6.44 -37.20
CA HIS A 302 22.70 7.18 -37.91
C HIS A 302 24.02 6.42 -37.92
N LYS A 303 24.43 5.85 -36.78
CA LYS A 303 25.67 5.08 -36.66
C LYS A 303 25.66 3.87 -37.59
N VAL A 304 24.56 3.12 -37.58
CA VAL A 304 24.40 1.91 -38.42
C VAL A 304 24.38 2.29 -39.90
N THR A 305 23.71 3.38 -40.25
CA THR A 305 23.69 3.91 -41.63
C THR A 305 25.09 4.33 -42.10
N GLU A 306 25.83 5.06 -41.26
CA GLU A 306 27.20 5.51 -41.57
C GLU A 306 28.13 4.31 -41.80
N GLU A 307 28.06 3.28 -40.95
CA GLU A 307 28.87 2.06 -41.06
C GLU A 307 28.49 1.24 -42.31
N ALA A 308 27.19 1.08 -42.58
CA ALA A 308 26.70 0.32 -43.73
C ALA A 308 27.12 0.97 -45.06
N PHE A 309 26.90 2.29 -45.19
CA PHE A 309 27.22 3.01 -46.41
C PHE A 309 28.71 3.28 -46.59
N GLY A 310 29.48 3.34 -45.49
CA GLY A 310 30.95 3.44 -45.54
C GLY A 310 31.62 2.26 -46.26
N GLY A 311 30.98 1.09 -46.24
CA GLY A 311 31.43 -0.11 -46.96
C GLY A 311 31.10 -0.12 -48.46
N LEU A 312 30.34 0.86 -48.98
CA LEU A 312 29.84 0.90 -50.35
C LEU A 312 30.45 2.06 -51.16
N LYS A 313 30.88 1.77 -52.39
CA LYS A 313 31.40 2.79 -53.31
C LYS A 313 30.27 3.72 -53.79
N GLY A 314 30.51 5.04 -53.78
CA GLY A 314 29.58 6.04 -54.31
C GLY A 314 28.60 6.66 -53.29
N TYR A 315 28.63 6.25 -52.01
CA TYR A 315 27.67 6.69 -50.99
C TYR A 315 28.15 7.87 -50.11
N GLY A 316 29.27 8.51 -50.44
CA GLY A 316 29.84 9.61 -49.63
C GLY A 316 28.87 10.77 -49.36
N LYS A 317 28.04 11.14 -50.35
CA LYS A 317 26.99 12.16 -50.17
C LYS A 317 25.91 11.71 -49.18
N ARG A 318 25.50 10.44 -49.21
CA ARG A 318 24.48 9.88 -48.32
C ARG A 318 24.96 9.75 -46.87
N ILE A 319 26.25 9.50 -46.69
CA ILE A 319 26.89 9.55 -45.36
C ILE A 319 26.86 10.99 -44.82
N ALA A 320 27.11 12.00 -45.66
CA ALA A 320 26.99 13.40 -45.26
C ALA A 320 25.54 13.77 -44.89
N ASP A 321 24.56 13.35 -45.69
CA ASP A 321 23.12 13.53 -45.37
C ASP A 321 22.76 12.92 -44.01
N ALA A 322 23.25 11.70 -43.71
CA ALA A 322 22.99 11.02 -42.44
C ALA A 322 23.61 11.76 -41.24
N LYS A 323 24.83 12.33 -41.40
CA LYS A 323 25.49 13.13 -40.37
C LYS A 323 24.77 14.45 -40.11
N GLU A 324 24.32 15.14 -41.16
CA GLU A 324 23.51 16.35 -41.02
C GLU A 324 22.19 16.06 -40.29
N CYS A 325 21.50 14.97 -40.66
CA CYS A 325 20.26 14.59 -40.01
C CYS A 325 20.48 14.22 -38.53
N LYS A 326 21.60 13.58 -38.20
CA LYS A 326 22.01 13.28 -36.83
C LYS A 326 22.19 14.55 -35.99
N GLU A 327 22.93 15.54 -36.51
CA GLU A 327 23.14 16.81 -35.81
C GLU A 327 21.81 17.54 -35.58
N HIS A 328 20.92 17.52 -36.58
CA HIS A 328 19.58 18.07 -36.45
C HIS A 328 18.75 17.34 -35.40
N ALA A 329 18.71 16.00 -35.44
CA ALA A 329 17.94 15.17 -34.51
C ALA A 329 18.42 15.36 -33.06
N VAL A 330 19.73 15.35 -32.81
CA VAL A 330 20.30 15.61 -31.48
C VAL A 330 19.90 16.98 -30.93
N THR A 331 19.74 17.98 -31.79
CA THR A 331 19.45 19.36 -31.37
C THR A 331 17.95 19.66 -31.22
N HIS A 332 17.08 19.07 -32.06
CA HIS A 332 15.67 19.50 -32.16
C HIS A 332 14.65 18.43 -31.77
N SER A 333 14.99 17.14 -31.82
CA SER A 333 14.00 16.06 -31.57
C SER A 333 13.47 16.08 -30.13
N GLY A 334 14.32 16.33 -29.13
CA GLY A 334 13.93 16.45 -27.72
C GLY A 334 12.83 17.51 -27.51
N GLN A 335 13.07 18.73 -27.99
CA GLN A 335 12.09 19.82 -27.92
C GLN A 335 10.80 19.52 -28.69
N LEU A 336 10.90 18.95 -29.90
CA LEU A 336 9.75 18.59 -30.72
C LEU A 336 8.80 17.64 -29.97
N HIS A 337 9.32 16.52 -29.48
CA HIS A 337 8.54 15.50 -28.80
C HIS A 337 8.03 15.97 -27.43
N ARG A 338 8.81 16.77 -26.69
CA ARG A 338 8.34 17.43 -25.46
C ARG A 338 7.14 18.35 -25.74
N GLY A 339 7.19 19.14 -26.82
CA GLY A 339 6.09 19.98 -27.26
C GLY A 339 4.82 19.18 -27.59
N ARG A 340 4.98 18.03 -28.26
CA ARG A 340 3.87 17.11 -28.58
C ARG A 340 3.22 16.52 -27.35
N ARG A 341 3.99 16.03 -26.38
CA ARG A 341 3.45 15.51 -25.10
C ARG A 341 2.66 16.57 -24.33
N ASN A 342 3.17 17.80 -24.27
CA ASN A 342 2.47 18.93 -23.66
C ASN A 342 1.12 19.21 -24.36
N TYR A 343 1.08 19.20 -25.69
CA TYR A 343 -0.17 19.39 -26.44
C TYR A 343 -1.17 18.26 -26.17
N LEU A 344 -0.71 17.01 -26.28
CA LEU A 344 -1.54 15.82 -26.11
C LEU A 344 -2.16 15.75 -24.72
N ARG A 345 -1.42 16.09 -23.65
CA ARG A 345 -2.00 16.16 -22.29
C ARG A 345 -3.25 17.03 -22.24
N ASN A 346 -3.18 18.25 -22.78
CA ASN A 346 -4.31 19.17 -22.75
C ASN A 346 -5.44 18.71 -23.68
N ALA A 347 -5.11 18.29 -24.91
CA ALA A 347 -6.11 17.88 -25.90
C ALA A 347 -6.86 16.61 -25.47
N VAL A 348 -6.14 15.62 -24.92
CA VAL A 348 -6.76 14.38 -24.42
C VAL A 348 -7.56 14.62 -23.16
N LYS A 349 -7.10 15.49 -22.25
CA LYS A 349 -7.86 15.87 -21.05
C LYS A 349 -9.19 16.54 -21.40
N GLU A 350 -9.19 17.45 -22.38
CA GLU A 350 -10.42 18.06 -22.90
C GLU A 350 -11.34 16.98 -23.51
N MET A 351 -10.79 16.13 -24.38
CA MET A 351 -11.56 15.05 -25.03
C MET A 351 -12.17 14.08 -24.01
N GLU A 352 -11.39 13.62 -23.03
CA GLU A 352 -11.84 12.70 -21.98
C GLU A 352 -12.97 13.31 -21.17
N ALA A 353 -12.83 14.57 -20.72
CA ALA A 353 -13.86 15.25 -19.96
C ALA A 353 -15.18 15.39 -20.74
N ILE A 354 -15.11 15.69 -22.04
CA ILE A 354 -16.29 15.80 -22.92
C ILE A 354 -16.94 14.43 -23.13
N LEU A 355 -16.15 13.40 -23.45
CA LEU A 355 -16.67 12.05 -23.73
C LEU A 355 -17.21 11.36 -22.47
N ALA A 356 -16.63 11.63 -21.31
CA ALA A 356 -17.14 11.15 -20.03
C ALA A 356 -18.48 11.81 -19.67
N ASN A 357 -18.67 13.08 -20.01
CA ASN A 357 -19.93 13.79 -19.80
C ASN A 357 -21.00 13.40 -20.84
N GLU A 358 -20.60 13.22 -22.11
CA GLU A 358 -21.48 12.84 -23.23
C GLU A 358 -21.01 11.56 -23.94
N PRO A 359 -21.21 10.37 -23.33
CA PRO A 359 -20.84 9.07 -23.90
C PRO A 359 -21.33 8.79 -25.32
N GLY A 360 -22.46 9.37 -25.72
CA GLY A 360 -23.04 9.20 -27.05
C GLY A 360 -22.12 9.66 -28.19
N LEU A 361 -21.20 10.59 -27.91
CA LEU A 361 -20.23 11.08 -28.89
C LEU A 361 -19.17 10.03 -29.27
N LEU A 362 -19.02 8.96 -28.48
CA LEU A 362 -18.11 7.86 -28.82
C LEU A 362 -18.46 7.23 -30.17
N GLY A 363 -19.75 7.16 -30.55
CA GLY A 363 -20.17 6.68 -31.86
C GLY A 363 -19.55 7.48 -33.03
N PRO A 364 -19.94 8.76 -33.22
CA PRO A 364 -19.44 9.57 -34.33
C PRO A 364 -17.96 9.96 -34.21
N LYS A 365 -17.34 9.93 -33.02
CA LYS A 365 -15.96 10.40 -32.78
C LYS A 365 -14.98 9.28 -32.39
N ALA A 366 -15.36 8.01 -32.50
CA ALA A 366 -14.53 6.86 -32.17
C ALA A 366 -13.10 6.96 -32.73
N ILE A 367 -12.98 7.36 -34.00
CA ILE A 367 -11.69 7.49 -34.69
C ILE A 367 -10.74 8.47 -33.99
N TYR A 368 -11.23 9.59 -33.45
CA TYR A 368 -10.40 10.56 -32.74
C TYR A 368 -9.84 9.99 -31.44
N VAL A 369 -10.58 9.11 -30.77
CA VAL A 369 -10.10 8.42 -29.57
C VAL A 369 -8.94 7.49 -29.92
N PHE A 370 -9.08 6.66 -30.97
CA PHE A 370 -8.01 5.77 -31.42
C PHE A 370 -6.78 6.52 -31.97
N MET A 371 -7.00 7.63 -32.67
CA MET A 371 -5.92 8.53 -33.09
C MET A 371 -5.19 9.10 -31.88
N ALA A 372 -5.91 9.68 -30.91
CA ALA A 372 -5.32 10.27 -29.72
C ALA A 372 -4.51 9.22 -28.93
N LEU A 373 -5.08 8.04 -28.72
CA LEU A 373 -4.40 6.90 -28.11
C LEU A 373 -3.11 6.52 -28.85
N SER A 374 -3.13 6.41 -30.18
CA SER A 374 -1.93 6.12 -30.97
C SER A 374 -0.88 7.20 -30.84
N PHE A 375 -1.26 8.48 -30.87
CA PHE A 375 -0.32 9.60 -30.80
C PHE A 375 0.33 9.64 -29.42
N CYS A 376 -0.45 9.43 -28.35
CA CYS A 376 0.07 9.34 -27.00
C CYS A 376 1.03 8.15 -26.85
N ARG A 377 0.65 6.97 -27.35
CA ARG A 377 1.52 5.77 -27.33
C ARG A 377 2.84 6.05 -28.04
N ASP A 378 2.79 6.63 -29.24
CA ASP A 378 3.99 6.90 -30.04
C ASP A 378 4.95 7.85 -29.29
N GLU A 379 4.42 8.91 -28.67
CA GLU A 379 5.24 9.85 -27.88
C GLU A 379 5.78 9.26 -26.57
N VAL A 380 5.00 8.43 -25.89
CA VAL A 380 5.44 7.71 -24.68
C VAL A 380 6.55 6.73 -25.02
N THR A 381 6.34 5.86 -26.02
CA THR A 381 7.34 4.87 -26.46
C THR A 381 8.61 5.51 -27.03
N TRP A 382 8.48 6.67 -27.70
CA TRP A 382 9.62 7.50 -28.11
C TRP A 382 10.44 7.96 -26.92
N MET A 383 9.78 8.46 -25.88
CA MET A 383 10.46 8.93 -24.68
C MET A 383 11.17 7.78 -23.94
N CYS A 384 10.51 6.62 -23.78
CA CYS A 384 11.10 5.46 -23.11
C CYS A 384 12.46 5.09 -23.71
N ARG A 385 12.51 4.87 -25.04
CA ARG A 385 13.74 4.44 -25.72
C ARG A 385 14.82 5.53 -25.73
N HIS A 386 14.47 6.81 -25.87
CA HIS A 386 15.47 7.88 -25.93
C HIS A 386 16.04 8.22 -24.55
N SER A 387 15.22 8.17 -23.50
CA SER A 387 15.66 8.50 -22.13
C SER A 387 16.78 7.59 -21.61
N GLU A 388 16.77 6.29 -21.95
CA GLU A 388 17.81 5.35 -21.52
C GLU A 388 19.11 5.49 -22.32
N HIS A 389 19.01 5.78 -23.62
CA HIS A 389 20.17 5.75 -24.51
C HIS A 389 20.85 7.11 -24.72
N VAL A 390 20.17 8.24 -24.46
CA VAL A 390 20.66 9.61 -24.73
C VAL A 390 21.34 10.27 -23.50
N SER A 391 21.58 9.51 -22.42
CA SER A 391 22.04 9.98 -21.10
C SER A 391 23.37 10.78 -21.04
N LYS A 392 24.07 11.03 -22.16
CA LYS A 392 25.35 11.78 -22.24
C LYS A 392 25.32 13.00 -23.18
N GLY A 393 24.13 13.47 -23.60
CA GLY A 393 23.97 14.62 -24.50
C GLY A 393 23.96 16.00 -23.81
N LYS A 394 24.00 17.07 -24.62
CA LYS A 394 23.63 18.43 -24.15
C LYS A 394 22.12 18.42 -23.83
N ASN A 395 21.71 18.94 -22.68
CA ASN A 395 20.31 19.03 -22.20
C ASN A 395 19.60 17.68 -21.90
N PRO A 396 20.03 16.92 -20.88
CA PRO A 396 19.37 15.67 -20.47
C PRO A 396 17.91 15.86 -20.01
N GLU A 397 17.53 17.06 -19.55
CA GLU A 397 16.18 17.39 -19.09
C GLU A 397 15.12 17.28 -20.21
N GLU A 398 15.51 17.44 -21.48
CA GLU A 398 14.59 17.37 -22.62
C GLU A 398 14.08 15.95 -22.89
N PHE A 399 14.80 14.93 -22.40
CA PHE A 399 14.46 13.51 -22.52
C PHE A 399 13.81 12.96 -21.24
N THR A 400 13.36 13.85 -20.36
CA THR A 400 12.59 13.53 -19.15
C THR A 400 11.27 14.29 -19.13
N ASP A 401 10.24 13.72 -18.52
CA ASP A 401 8.93 14.36 -18.40
C ASP A 401 8.33 14.04 -17.03
N SER A 402 8.33 15.02 -16.13
CA SER A 402 7.76 14.91 -14.78
C SER A 402 6.24 14.77 -14.79
N CYS A 403 5.58 15.16 -15.89
CA CYS A 403 4.13 15.14 -16.03
C CYS A 403 3.65 13.95 -16.89
N LEU A 404 4.51 12.94 -17.13
CA LEU A 404 4.13 11.79 -17.94
C LEU A 404 2.98 10.99 -17.30
N ALA A 405 2.93 10.93 -15.96
CA ALA A 405 1.89 10.24 -15.21
C ALA A 405 0.49 10.69 -15.61
N GLU A 406 0.26 12.00 -15.81
CA GLU A 406 -1.01 12.54 -16.29
C GLU A 406 -1.38 11.96 -17.66
N LEU A 407 -0.44 11.89 -18.60
CA LEU A 407 -0.70 11.35 -19.93
C LEU A 407 -1.03 9.85 -19.88
N LEU A 408 -0.28 9.07 -19.09
CA LEU A 408 -0.53 7.64 -18.89
C LEU A 408 -1.93 7.40 -18.30
N PHE A 409 -2.29 8.19 -17.29
CA PHE A 409 -3.61 8.14 -16.66
C PHE A 409 -4.73 8.47 -17.66
N LEU A 410 -4.59 9.55 -18.42
CA LEU A 410 -5.56 9.96 -19.43
C LEU A 410 -5.77 8.90 -20.54
N MET A 411 -4.69 8.22 -20.96
CA MET A 411 -4.81 7.10 -21.89
C MET A 411 -5.68 5.97 -21.29
N GLU A 412 -5.50 5.63 -20.01
CA GLU A 412 -6.33 4.61 -19.36
C GLU A 412 -7.79 5.07 -19.18
N LYS A 413 -8.03 6.36 -18.92
CA LYS A 413 -9.40 6.91 -18.90
C LYS A 413 -10.11 6.74 -20.24
N LEU A 414 -9.45 7.07 -21.35
CA LEU A 414 -10.01 6.85 -22.70
C LEU A 414 -10.27 5.37 -22.97
N ARG A 415 -9.34 4.48 -22.59
CA ARG A 415 -9.51 3.02 -22.72
C ARG A 415 -10.74 2.53 -21.93
N ASN A 416 -10.94 3.04 -20.72
CA ASN A 416 -12.09 2.71 -19.88
C ASN A 416 -13.41 3.25 -20.42
N LEU A 417 -13.42 4.45 -21.03
CA LEU A 417 -14.61 4.97 -21.71
C LEU A 417 -15.03 4.07 -22.89
N LEU A 418 -14.08 3.60 -23.70
CA LEU A 418 -14.36 2.66 -24.79
C LEU A 418 -14.95 1.34 -24.27
N ARG A 419 -14.30 0.72 -23.26
CA ARG A 419 -14.78 -0.55 -22.66
C ARG A 419 -16.13 -0.40 -21.98
N GLY A 420 -16.30 0.65 -21.18
CA GLY A 420 -17.51 0.89 -20.40
C GLY A 420 -18.73 1.20 -21.27
N HIS A 421 -18.53 1.70 -22.50
CA HIS A 421 -19.60 2.15 -23.40
C HIS A 421 -19.60 1.41 -24.75
N GLN A 422 -19.07 0.19 -24.78
CA GLN A 422 -19.00 -0.66 -25.98
C GLN A 422 -20.37 -0.82 -26.68
N ALA A 423 -21.46 -0.94 -25.92
CA ALA A 423 -22.80 -1.09 -26.49
C ALA A 423 -23.26 0.14 -27.31
N ILE A 424 -22.84 1.35 -26.93
CA ILE A 424 -23.16 2.59 -27.65
C ILE A 424 -22.46 2.59 -29.01
N LEU A 425 -21.17 2.27 -29.01
CA LEU A 425 -20.34 2.13 -30.22
C LEU A 425 -20.93 1.06 -31.15
N GLN A 426 -21.24 -0.11 -30.63
CA GLN A 426 -21.85 -1.20 -31.40
C GLN A 426 -23.17 -0.79 -32.05
N ARG A 427 -24.06 -0.17 -31.26
CA ARG A 427 -25.37 0.30 -31.76
C ARG A 427 -25.19 1.30 -32.91
N TYR A 428 -24.32 2.30 -32.73
CA TYR A 428 -24.08 3.33 -33.73
C TYR A 428 -23.52 2.74 -35.04
N HIS A 429 -22.49 1.90 -34.96
CA HIS A 429 -21.84 1.35 -36.15
C HIS A 429 -22.67 0.25 -36.85
N VAL A 430 -23.52 -0.50 -36.14
CA VAL A 430 -24.51 -1.39 -36.78
C VAL A 430 -25.47 -0.60 -37.65
N GLN A 431 -25.98 0.55 -37.18
CA GLN A 431 -26.87 1.39 -37.97
C GLN A 431 -26.13 1.96 -39.20
N TYR A 432 -24.89 2.40 -39.02
CA TYR A 432 -24.07 2.94 -40.11
C TYR A 432 -23.83 1.89 -41.21
N LEU A 433 -23.41 0.68 -40.82
CA LEU A 433 -23.11 -0.42 -41.74
C LEU A 433 -24.36 -0.91 -42.49
N SER A 434 -25.47 -1.13 -41.78
CA SER A 434 -26.70 -1.69 -42.36
C SER A 434 -27.50 -0.73 -43.23
N HIS A 435 -27.28 0.59 -43.10
CA HIS A 435 -28.07 1.59 -43.83
C HIS A 435 -27.24 2.43 -44.80
N PHE A 436 -26.09 2.95 -44.38
CA PHE A 436 -25.29 3.86 -45.21
C PHE A 436 -24.22 3.09 -45.99
N ASP A 437 -23.31 2.40 -45.29
CA ASP A 437 -22.13 1.81 -45.94
C ASP A 437 -22.52 0.76 -46.97
N VAL A 438 -23.51 -0.09 -46.66
CA VAL A 438 -23.99 -1.12 -47.58
C VAL A 438 -24.60 -0.56 -48.85
N ARG A 439 -25.27 0.61 -48.78
CA ARG A 439 -25.85 1.26 -49.97
C ARG A 439 -24.76 1.84 -50.85
N VAL A 440 -23.85 2.61 -50.25
CA VAL A 440 -22.72 3.20 -50.99
C VAL A 440 -21.85 2.11 -51.60
N LEU A 441 -21.58 1.02 -50.86
CA LEU A 441 -20.83 -0.12 -51.36
C LEU A 441 -21.56 -0.81 -52.53
N SER A 442 -22.87 -1.01 -52.43
CA SER A 442 -23.67 -1.61 -53.50
C SER A 442 -23.65 -0.76 -54.77
N ASP A 443 -23.79 0.56 -54.64
CA ASP A 443 -23.79 1.49 -55.78
C ASP A 443 -22.41 1.44 -56.49
N VAL A 444 -21.31 1.53 -55.74
CA VAL A 444 -19.96 1.46 -56.28
C VAL A 444 -19.66 0.10 -56.95
N ILE A 445 -20.17 -1.01 -56.40
CA ILE A 445 -20.01 -2.34 -57.02
C ILE A 445 -20.81 -2.44 -58.34
N GLN A 446 -22.01 -1.87 -58.41
CA GLN A 446 -22.85 -1.91 -59.61
C GLN A 446 -22.26 -1.09 -60.77
N ASP A 447 -21.49 -0.05 -60.46
CA ASP A 447 -20.81 0.80 -61.44
C ASP A 447 -19.56 0.15 -62.07
N LEU A 448 -19.14 -1.04 -61.60
CA LEU A 448 -17.98 -1.75 -62.14
C LEU A 448 -18.26 -2.32 -63.53
N THR A 449 -17.44 -1.93 -64.51
CA THR A 449 -17.59 -2.41 -65.90
C THR A 449 -17.10 -3.85 -66.11
N VAL A 450 -16.14 -4.32 -65.32
CA VAL A 450 -15.54 -5.66 -65.42
C VAL A 450 -15.22 -6.17 -64.01
N CYS A 451 -15.83 -7.28 -63.61
CA CYS A 451 -15.55 -7.96 -62.34
C CYS A 451 -15.54 -9.49 -62.57
N PRO A 452 -14.44 -10.21 -62.27
CA PRO A 452 -14.41 -11.66 -62.38
C PRO A 452 -15.25 -12.34 -61.28
N GLU A 453 -15.54 -13.62 -61.47
CA GLU A 453 -16.49 -14.37 -60.63
C GLU A 453 -16.08 -14.42 -59.15
N GLU A 454 -14.81 -14.72 -58.85
CA GLU A 454 -14.29 -14.84 -57.48
C GLU A 454 -14.39 -13.49 -56.72
N GLU A 455 -13.97 -12.39 -57.34
CA GLU A 455 -14.09 -11.05 -56.77
C GLU A 455 -15.55 -10.64 -56.59
N SER A 456 -16.42 -10.97 -57.54
CA SER A 456 -17.85 -10.69 -57.47
C SER A 456 -18.52 -11.44 -56.31
N VAL A 457 -18.12 -12.69 -56.05
CA VAL A 457 -18.63 -13.48 -54.92
C VAL A 457 -18.23 -12.84 -53.59
N ILE A 458 -16.97 -12.42 -53.45
CA ILE A 458 -16.48 -11.73 -52.25
C ILE A 458 -17.25 -10.42 -52.02
N MET A 459 -17.37 -9.58 -53.05
CA MET A 459 -18.07 -8.30 -52.96
C MET A 459 -19.56 -8.47 -52.61
N SER A 460 -20.23 -9.47 -53.21
CA SER A 460 -21.63 -9.79 -52.90
C SER A 460 -21.80 -10.30 -51.46
N SER A 461 -20.83 -11.07 -50.97
CA SER A 461 -20.78 -11.53 -49.57
C SER A 461 -20.70 -10.37 -48.59
N PHE A 462 -19.93 -9.31 -48.91
CA PHE A 462 -19.90 -8.09 -48.09
C PHE A 462 -21.28 -7.45 -47.98
N VAL A 463 -21.94 -7.20 -49.10
CA VAL A 463 -23.28 -6.57 -49.12
C VAL A 463 -24.30 -7.40 -48.35
N SER A 464 -24.29 -8.73 -48.54
CA SER A 464 -25.16 -9.65 -47.82
C SER A 464 -24.93 -9.61 -46.30
N SER A 465 -23.66 -9.69 -45.89
CA SER A 465 -23.26 -9.67 -44.48
C SER A 465 -23.66 -8.37 -43.80
N LEU A 466 -23.42 -7.22 -44.44
CA LEU A 466 -23.76 -5.90 -43.89
C LEU A 466 -25.28 -5.65 -43.86
N SER A 467 -26.01 -6.10 -44.88
CA SER A 467 -27.49 -5.96 -44.94
C SER A 467 -28.21 -6.76 -43.86
N SER A 468 -27.60 -7.85 -43.38
CA SER A 468 -28.18 -8.71 -42.35
C SER A 468 -28.15 -8.12 -40.94
N LEU A 469 -27.40 -7.03 -40.74
CA LEU A 469 -27.18 -6.45 -39.41
C LEU A 469 -28.39 -5.67 -38.92
N THR A 470 -28.77 -5.92 -37.66
CA THR A 470 -29.88 -5.21 -37.02
C THR A 470 -29.56 -4.82 -35.59
N ILE A 471 -30.19 -3.75 -35.12
CA ILE A 471 -30.02 -3.24 -33.74
C ILE A 471 -30.40 -4.29 -32.70
N LYS A 472 -31.34 -5.19 -33.02
CA LYS A 472 -31.78 -6.27 -32.14
C LYS A 472 -30.63 -7.18 -31.69
N GLN A 473 -29.63 -7.37 -32.54
CA GLN A 473 -28.46 -8.20 -32.22
C GLN A 473 -27.60 -7.57 -31.12
N VAL A 474 -27.48 -6.24 -31.12
CA VAL A 474 -26.78 -5.49 -30.06
C VAL A 474 -27.56 -5.55 -28.75
N GLU A 475 -28.89 -5.37 -28.82
CA GLU A 475 -29.76 -5.46 -27.64
C GLU A 475 -29.76 -6.87 -27.03
N ALA A 476 -29.65 -7.90 -27.87
CA ALA A 476 -29.49 -9.31 -27.46
C ALA A 476 -28.04 -9.67 -27.04
N LYS A 477 -27.08 -8.74 -27.14
CA LYS A 477 -25.65 -8.95 -26.86
C LYS A 477 -25.06 -10.13 -27.65
N GLU A 478 -25.46 -10.27 -28.91
CA GLU A 478 -24.86 -11.25 -29.82
C GLU A 478 -23.37 -10.96 -30.05
N LYS A 479 -22.56 -12.00 -30.16
CA LYS A 479 -21.14 -11.86 -30.50
C LYS A 479 -20.99 -11.74 -32.01
N PHE A 480 -20.61 -10.56 -32.48
CA PHE A 480 -20.26 -10.32 -33.87
C PHE A 480 -18.92 -10.95 -34.22
N ASN A 481 -18.74 -11.38 -35.47
CA ASN A 481 -17.45 -11.84 -35.98
C ASN A 481 -17.33 -11.48 -37.47
N PHE A 482 -16.44 -10.54 -37.77
CA PHE A 482 -16.13 -10.04 -39.11
C PHE A 482 -14.69 -10.34 -39.53
N THR A 483 -13.99 -11.24 -38.82
CA THR A 483 -12.63 -11.66 -39.19
C THR A 483 -12.58 -12.22 -40.61
N GLY A 484 -13.58 -13.01 -41.01
CA GLY A 484 -13.73 -13.52 -42.38
C GLY A 484 -13.85 -12.40 -43.41
N LEU A 485 -14.75 -11.43 -43.18
CA LEU A 485 -14.96 -10.28 -44.05
C LEU A 485 -13.68 -9.45 -44.23
N ARG A 486 -12.95 -9.18 -43.14
CA ARG A 486 -11.68 -8.44 -43.18
C ARG A 486 -10.59 -9.19 -43.93
N LEU A 487 -10.50 -10.52 -43.75
CA LEU A 487 -9.55 -11.34 -44.49
C LEU A 487 -9.91 -11.43 -45.97
N ASP A 488 -11.20 -11.50 -46.31
CA ASP A 488 -11.68 -11.48 -47.69
C ASP A 488 -11.40 -10.14 -48.38
N TRP A 489 -11.51 -9.02 -47.65
CA TRP A 489 -11.07 -7.72 -48.16
C TRP A 489 -9.56 -7.70 -48.43
N PHE A 490 -8.76 -8.31 -47.54
CA PHE A 490 -7.33 -8.44 -47.76
C PHE A 490 -7.01 -9.36 -48.97
N ARG A 491 -7.74 -10.47 -49.15
CA ARG A 491 -7.64 -11.31 -50.36
C ARG A 491 -7.94 -10.52 -51.62
N LEU A 492 -9.03 -9.74 -51.62
CA LEU A 492 -9.43 -8.92 -52.75
C LEU A 492 -8.38 -7.85 -53.08
N GLN A 493 -7.80 -7.19 -52.08
CA GLN A 493 -6.65 -6.29 -52.29
C GLN A 493 -5.50 -7.00 -53.00
N ALA A 494 -5.14 -8.22 -52.58
CA ALA A 494 -4.06 -8.98 -53.22
C ALA A 494 -4.39 -9.37 -54.67
N TYR A 495 -5.61 -9.84 -54.96
CA TYR A 495 -6.03 -10.28 -56.31
C TYR A 495 -6.06 -9.12 -57.31
N THR A 496 -6.47 -7.94 -56.86
CA THR A 496 -6.61 -6.73 -57.68
C THR A 496 -5.32 -5.89 -57.79
N SER A 497 -4.26 -6.26 -57.07
CA SER A 497 -2.99 -5.52 -57.04
C SER A 497 -1.90 -6.11 -57.93
N VAL A 498 -2.12 -7.24 -58.60
CA VAL A 498 -1.13 -7.82 -59.54
C VAL A 498 -1.20 -7.11 -60.90
N ALA A 499 -0.06 -6.95 -61.58
CA ALA A 499 0.07 -6.09 -62.78
C ALA A 499 -0.84 -6.42 -63.99
N LYS A 500 -1.44 -7.62 -64.03
CA LYS A 500 -2.35 -8.07 -65.10
C LYS A 500 -3.72 -8.49 -64.56
N SER A 501 -4.11 -7.96 -63.40
CA SER A 501 -5.45 -8.22 -62.88
C SER A 501 -6.52 -7.57 -63.76
N PRO A 502 -7.62 -8.27 -64.08
CA PRO A 502 -8.73 -7.73 -64.87
C PRO A 502 -9.49 -6.63 -64.12
N LEU A 503 -9.51 -6.68 -62.79
CA LEU A 503 -10.01 -5.62 -61.92
C LEU A 503 -8.83 -5.02 -61.15
N GLN A 504 -8.52 -3.75 -61.39
CA GLN A 504 -7.42 -3.06 -60.72
C GLN A 504 -7.93 -2.04 -59.72
N LEU A 505 -7.52 -2.18 -58.46
CA LEU A 505 -7.92 -1.27 -57.39
C LEU A 505 -7.31 0.14 -57.56
N ARG A 506 -6.20 0.24 -58.31
CA ARG A 506 -5.59 1.52 -58.70
C ARG A 506 -6.50 2.36 -59.59
N GLU A 507 -7.37 1.76 -60.37
CA GLU A 507 -8.29 2.48 -61.27
C GLU A 507 -9.66 2.71 -60.61
N ASN A 508 -9.97 1.96 -59.54
CA ASN A 508 -11.25 1.98 -58.84
C ASN A 508 -11.06 2.39 -57.38
N HIS A 509 -10.63 3.65 -57.15
CA HIS A 509 -10.31 4.16 -55.82
C HIS A 509 -11.51 4.19 -54.86
N ASP A 510 -12.73 4.36 -55.36
CA ASP A 510 -13.91 4.49 -54.52
C ASP A 510 -14.22 3.23 -53.71
N ILE A 511 -13.93 2.05 -54.28
CA ILE A 511 -14.04 0.76 -53.55
C ILE A 511 -13.11 0.76 -52.35
N ALA A 512 -11.85 1.18 -52.54
CA ALA A 512 -10.87 1.21 -51.46
C ALA A 512 -11.27 2.19 -50.34
N LYS A 513 -11.82 3.36 -50.70
CA LYS A 513 -12.30 4.36 -49.74
C LYS A 513 -13.47 3.84 -48.91
N VAL A 514 -14.49 3.29 -49.57
CA VAL A 514 -15.69 2.76 -48.88
C VAL A 514 -15.29 1.56 -48.02
N MET A 515 -14.47 0.64 -48.54
CA MET A 515 -14.01 -0.50 -47.75
C MET A 515 -13.12 -0.09 -46.57
N SER A 516 -12.36 1.01 -46.67
CA SER A 516 -11.61 1.56 -45.53
C SER A 516 -12.54 1.93 -44.36
N LEU A 517 -13.67 2.59 -44.67
CA LEU A 517 -14.72 2.93 -43.69
C LEU A 517 -15.41 1.67 -43.15
N VAL A 518 -15.84 0.75 -44.02
CA VAL A 518 -16.49 -0.51 -43.65
C VAL A 518 -15.61 -1.32 -42.70
N VAL A 519 -14.32 -1.49 -43.02
CA VAL A 519 -13.39 -2.27 -42.18
C VAL A 519 -13.26 -1.62 -40.80
N PHE A 520 -13.11 -0.30 -40.73
CA PHE A 520 -13.08 0.40 -39.44
C PHE A 520 -14.38 0.21 -38.65
N HIS A 521 -15.55 0.39 -39.28
CA HIS A 521 -16.84 0.20 -38.62
C HIS A 521 -17.07 -1.24 -38.15
N THR A 522 -16.67 -2.25 -38.93
CA THR A 522 -16.77 -3.65 -38.46
C THR A 522 -15.90 -3.89 -37.23
N LYS A 523 -14.70 -3.31 -37.16
CA LYS A 523 -13.82 -3.41 -35.97
C LYS A 523 -14.46 -2.79 -34.73
N MET A 524 -15.31 -1.77 -34.86
CA MET A 524 -16.05 -1.20 -33.73
C MET A 524 -17.11 -2.16 -33.17
N LEU A 525 -17.48 -3.20 -33.93
CA LEU A 525 -18.44 -4.21 -33.50
C LEU A 525 -17.79 -5.37 -32.73
N ASP A 526 -16.70 -5.94 -33.28
CA ASP A 526 -16.10 -7.19 -32.78
C ASP A 526 -14.63 -7.09 -32.33
N SER A 527 -13.87 -6.08 -32.76
CA SER A 527 -12.41 -5.96 -32.52
C SER A 527 -12.03 -4.70 -31.72
N MET A 528 -12.92 -4.19 -30.85
CA MET A 528 -12.64 -2.97 -30.08
C MET A 528 -11.47 -3.14 -29.09
N GLU A 529 -11.39 -4.30 -28.45
CA GLU A 529 -10.29 -4.64 -27.55
C GLU A 529 -8.95 -4.71 -28.30
N GLU A 530 -8.93 -5.42 -29.44
CA GLU A 530 -7.76 -5.50 -30.33
C GLU A 530 -7.31 -4.11 -30.80
N MET A 531 -8.25 -3.25 -31.22
CA MET A 531 -7.97 -1.86 -31.62
C MET A 531 -7.41 -1.02 -30.48
N THR A 532 -7.93 -1.23 -29.27
CA THR A 532 -7.44 -0.55 -28.08
C THR A 532 -5.99 -0.97 -27.79
N VAL A 533 -5.67 -2.26 -27.90
CA VAL A 533 -4.29 -2.77 -27.76
C VAL A 533 -3.39 -2.22 -28.87
N GLU A 534 -3.80 -2.29 -30.14
CA GLU A 534 -3.00 -1.80 -31.28
C GLU A 534 -2.58 -0.32 -31.12
N THR A 535 -3.50 0.51 -30.64
CA THR A 535 -3.32 1.96 -30.55
C THR A 535 -2.74 2.43 -29.22
N SER A 536 -2.88 1.67 -28.13
CA SER A 536 -2.48 2.15 -26.79
C SER A 536 -1.70 1.16 -25.94
N ASP A 537 -1.17 0.07 -26.52
CA ASP A 537 -0.33 -0.84 -25.76
C ASP A 537 0.96 -0.16 -25.28
N LEU A 538 1.21 -0.32 -23.98
CA LEU A 538 2.36 0.20 -23.25
C LEU A 538 3.08 -0.92 -22.48
N SER A 539 2.85 -2.18 -22.86
CA SER A 539 3.55 -3.34 -22.32
C SER A 539 5.08 -3.26 -22.42
N VAL A 540 5.60 -2.37 -23.29
CA VAL A 540 7.02 -2.05 -23.41
C VAL A 540 7.69 -1.67 -22.08
N PHE A 541 6.94 -1.07 -21.15
CA PHE A 541 7.48 -0.70 -19.82
C PHE A 541 7.91 -1.91 -18.99
N CYS A 542 7.44 -3.12 -19.30
CA CYS A 542 7.93 -4.36 -18.70
C CYS A 542 9.43 -4.60 -18.97
N PHE A 543 9.97 -4.00 -20.02
CA PHE A 543 11.39 -4.11 -20.39
C PHE A 543 12.18 -2.85 -19.98
N TYR A 544 11.48 -1.75 -19.67
CA TYR A 544 12.01 -0.47 -19.20
C TYR A 544 11.73 -0.22 -17.71
N VAL A 545 11.88 -1.26 -16.88
CA VAL A 545 11.48 -1.23 -15.46
C VAL A 545 12.15 -0.11 -14.67
N ARG A 546 13.46 0.09 -14.85
CA ARG A 546 14.21 1.15 -14.14
C ARG A 546 13.70 2.55 -14.48
N HIS A 547 13.35 2.77 -15.74
CA HIS A 547 12.78 4.04 -16.17
C HIS A 547 11.40 4.25 -15.56
N LEU A 548 10.56 3.20 -15.54
CA LEU A 548 9.24 3.25 -14.92
C LEU A 548 9.29 3.57 -13.41
N GLU A 549 10.16 2.90 -12.66
CA GLU A 549 10.37 3.15 -11.23
C GLU A 549 10.85 4.59 -10.97
N LYS A 550 11.76 5.10 -11.80
CA LYS A 550 12.23 6.49 -11.73
C LYS A 550 11.12 7.49 -12.00
N LEU A 551 10.27 7.24 -13.00
CA LEU A 551 9.11 8.08 -13.30
C LEU A 551 8.11 8.08 -12.14
N PHE A 552 7.85 6.92 -11.55
CA PHE A 552 6.98 6.80 -10.38
C PHE A 552 7.54 7.60 -9.20
N ALA A 553 8.83 7.45 -8.87
CA ALA A 553 9.46 8.20 -7.78
C ALA A 553 9.35 9.72 -7.98
N LEU A 554 9.62 10.22 -9.19
CA LEU A 554 9.45 11.64 -9.52
C LEU A 554 8.00 12.11 -9.41
N THR A 555 7.03 11.25 -9.73
CA THR A 555 5.60 11.55 -9.60
C THR A 555 5.20 11.67 -8.13
N MET A 556 5.75 10.81 -7.26
CA MET A 556 5.48 10.80 -5.81
C MET A 556 6.04 12.03 -5.08
N GLU A 557 7.03 12.73 -5.67
CA GLU A 557 7.59 13.96 -5.12
C GLU A 557 6.74 15.21 -5.42
N GLU A 558 5.93 15.20 -6.48
CA GLU A 558 5.17 16.37 -6.96
C GLU A 558 3.68 16.26 -6.55
N PRO A 559 3.17 17.10 -5.62
CA PRO A 559 1.81 16.99 -5.09
C PRO A 559 0.72 16.99 -6.16
N SER A 560 0.86 17.83 -7.18
CA SER A 560 -0.12 17.97 -8.28
C SER A 560 -0.22 16.71 -9.15
N MET A 561 0.80 15.85 -9.13
CA MET A 561 0.86 14.62 -9.91
C MET A 561 0.39 13.39 -9.12
N LEU A 562 0.24 13.49 -7.80
CA LEU A 562 -0.19 12.39 -6.93
C LEU A 562 -1.55 11.80 -7.35
N ARG A 563 -2.43 12.61 -7.94
CA ARG A 563 -3.73 12.16 -8.47
C ARG A 563 -3.63 11.15 -9.60
N TYR A 564 -2.53 11.15 -10.35
CA TYR A 564 -2.34 10.27 -11.50
C TYR A 564 -1.53 9.01 -11.17
N THR A 565 -1.10 8.85 -9.90
CA THR A 565 -0.22 7.74 -9.47
C THR A 565 -0.84 6.36 -9.67
N ILE A 566 -2.17 6.22 -9.61
CA ILE A 566 -2.88 4.96 -9.89
C ILE A 566 -2.68 4.48 -11.33
N GLY A 567 -2.28 5.37 -12.25
CA GLY A 567 -1.93 5.02 -13.62
C GLY A 567 -0.77 4.01 -13.71
N PHE A 568 0.15 4.00 -12.74
CA PHE A 568 1.29 3.07 -12.72
C PHE A 568 0.86 1.62 -12.39
N PRO A 569 0.11 1.35 -11.30
CA PRO A 569 -0.51 0.04 -11.08
C PRO A 569 -1.40 -0.43 -12.24
N LEU A 570 -2.19 0.48 -12.83
CA LEU A 570 -3.06 0.16 -13.99
C LEU A 570 -2.25 -0.27 -15.21
N LEU A 571 -1.11 0.37 -15.45
CA LEU A 571 -0.20 0.02 -16.54
C LEU A 571 0.31 -1.42 -16.43
N CYS A 572 0.53 -1.95 -15.22
CA CYS A 572 0.96 -3.33 -15.00
C CYS A 572 -0.03 -4.37 -15.57
N ALA A 573 -1.33 -4.05 -15.67
CA ALA A 573 -2.33 -4.93 -16.28
C ALA A 573 -2.07 -5.13 -17.79
N SER A 574 -1.54 -4.10 -18.46
CA SER A 574 -1.23 -4.15 -19.90
C SER A 574 -0.01 -5.03 -20.21
N PHE A 575 0.78 -5.44 -19.21
CA PHE A 575 1.98 -6.26 -19.44
C PHE A 575 1.63 -7.67 -19.94
N SER A 576 0.40 -8.12 -19.73
CA SER A 576 -0.12 -9.36 -20.31
C SER A 576 -0.10 -9.36 -21.84
N HIS A 577 -0.20 -8.20 -22.50
CA HIS A 577 -0.15 -8.09 -23.96
C HIS A 577 1.26 -8.31 -24.55
N ALA A 578 2.32 -8.26 -23.75
CA ALA A 578 3.69 -8.52 -24.24
C ALA A 578 3.97 -10.00 -24.56
N VAL A 579 3.08 -10.90 -24.09
CA VAL A 579 3.23 -12.35 -24.23
C VAL A 579 2.93 -12.76 -25.67
N HIS A 580 3.76 -13.63 -26.22
CA HIS A 580 3.51 -14.24 -27.52
C HIS A 580 3.26 -15.76 -27.39
N PRO A 581 2.26 -16.36 -28.09
CA PRO A 581 1.98 -17.80 -28.01
C PRO A 581 3.15 -18.71 -28.37
N LEU A 582 4.04 -18.26 -29.28
CA LEU A 582 5.27 -18.97 -29.64
C LEU A 582 6.40 -18.88 -28.61
N CYS A 583 6.24 -18.12 -27.53
CA CYS A 583 7.22 -18.06 -26.44
C CYS A 583 6.54 -18.14 -25.06
N PRO A 584 5.91 -19.27 -24.70
CA PRO A 584 5.25 -19.42 -23.40
C PRO A 584 6.24 -19.39 -22.22
N GLU A 585 7.54 -19.60 -22.48
CA GLU A 585 8.59 -19.68 -21.47
C GLU A 585 8.78 -18.36 -20.70
N GLU A 586 8.41 -17.21 -21.27
CA GLU A 586 8.54 -15.90 -20.61
C GLU A 586 7.35 -15.54 -19.70
N TYR A 587 6.21 -16.22 -19.85
CA TYR A 587 4.97 -15.89 -19.12
C TYR A 587 5.15 -15.83 -17.60
N PRO A 588 5.80 -16.81 -16.92
CA PRO A 588 5.98 -16.76 -15.47
C PRO A 588 6.83 -15.56 -15.03
N HIS A 589 7.82 -15.18 -15.83
CA HIS A 589 8.71 -14.06 -15.54
C HIS A 589 7.98 -12.72 -15.69
N LEU A 590 7.26 -12.51 -16.79
CA LEU A 590 6.46 -11.30 -17.01
C LEU A 590 5.37 -11.14 -15.96
N ARG A 591 4.68 -12.22 -15.59
CA ARG A 591 3.69 -12.22 -14.50
C ARG A 591 4.30 -11.79 -13.17
N SER A 592 5.44 -12.38 -12.80
CA SER A 592 6.14 -12.05 -11.54
C SER A 592 6.61 -10.58 -11.53
N CYS A 593 7.13 -10.09 -12.65
CA CYS A 593 7.56 -8.70 -12.80
C CYS A 593 6.37 -7.73 -12.67
N ALA A 594 5.25 -7.97 -13.36
CA ALA A 594 4.07 -7.13 -13.31
C ALA A 594 3.45 -7.06 -11.90
N LEU A 595 3.32 -8.21 -11.23
CA LEU A 595 2.79 -8.27 -9.86
C LEU A 595 3.73 -7.61 -8.86
N GLY A 596 5.04 -7.85 -8.96
CA GLY A 596 6.05 -7.22 -8.11
C GLY A 596 6.02 -5.69 -8.23
N LEU A 597 5.93 -5.16 -9.44
CA LEU A 597 5.85 -3.72 -9.67
C LEU A 597 4.54 -3.12 -9.15
N CYS A 598 3.40 -3.77 -9.43
CA CYS A 598 2.12 -3.30 -8.92
C CYS A 598 2.09 -3.24 -7.38
N ASN A 599 2.57 -4.30 -6.72
CA ASN A 599 2.67 -4.34 -5.26
C ASN A 599 3.55 -3.21 -4.74
N ASN A 600 4.73 -3.01 -5.32
CA ASN A 600 5.65 -1.95 -4.90
C ASN A 600 5.02 -0.55 -5.06
N PHE A 601 4.35 -0.28 -6.18
CA PHE A 601 3.70 1.02 -6.41
C PHE A 601 2.58 1.27 -5.39
N LEU A 602 1.71 0.27 -5.16
CA LEU A 602 0.61 0.39 -4.19
C LEU A 602 1.12 0.51 -2.75
N GLU A 603 2.19 -0.19 -2.39
CA GLU A 603 2.82 -0.06 -1.07
C GLU A 603 3.39 1.34 -0.85
N GLU A 604 4.11 1.92 -1.82
CA GLU A 604 4.67 3.27 -1.69
C GLU A 604 3.57 4.34 -1.67
N MET A 605 2.53 4.20 -2.50
CA MET A 605 1.34 5.06 -2.44
C MET A 605 0.67 4.98 -1.05
N ALA A 606 0.51 3.78 -0.50
CA ALA A 606 -0.08 3.56 0.81
C ALA A 606 0.78 4.14 1.93
N LYS A 607 2.12 4.01 1.86
CA LYS A 607 3.05 4.59 2.83
C LYS A 607 3.00 6.12 2.83
N GLN A 608 2.98 6.75 1.66
CA GLN A 608 2.89 8.21 1.57
C GLN A 608 1.54 8.73 2.07
N ALA A 609 0.43 8.08 1.69
CA ALA A 609 -0.89 8.42 2.19
C ALA A 609 -1.00 8.22 3.71
N CYS A 610 -0.50 7.11 4.24
CA CYS A 610 -0.47 6.82 5.68
C CYS A 610 0.33 7.90 6.44
N THR A 611 1.53 8.25 5.97
CA THR A 611 2.36 9.30 6.56
C THR A 611 1.63 10.63 6.55
N CYS A 612 1.05 11.04 5.42
CA CYS A 612 0.29 12.27 5.30
C CYS A 612 -0.94 12.31 6.24
N ILE A 613 -1.67 11.19 6.38
CA ILE A 613 -2.82 11.10 7.29
C ILE A 613 -2.36 11.25 8.74
N LEU A 614 -1.28 10.59 9.14
CA LEU A 614 -0.75 10.65 10.50
C LEU A 614 -0.13 12.01 10.84
N ASP A 615 0.50 12.68 9.87
CA ASP A 615 0.99 14.05 10.05
C ASP A 615 -0.18 15.03 10.25
N ILE A 616 -1.30 14.85 9.52
CA ILE A 616 -2.51 15.65 9.77
C ILE A 616 -3.09 15.32 11.14
N CYS A 617 -3.15 14.04 11.54
CA CYS A 617 -3.58 13.67 12.89
C CYS A 617 -2.72 14.37 13.97
N ALA A 618 -1.41 14.41 13.79
CA ALA A 618 -0.49 15.08 14.70
C ALA A 618 -0.73 16.60 14.74
N GLU A 619 -0.93 17.24 13.59
CA GLU A 619 -1.31 18.67 13.54
C GLU A 619 -2.66 18.93 14.22
N GLN A 620 -3.67 18.08 14.02
CA GLN A 620 -4.95 18.19 14.74
C GLN A 620 -4.79 18.01 16.25
N CYS A 621 -3.88 17.14 16.69
CA CYS A 621 -3.53 16.99 18.10
C CYS A 621 -2.85 18.26 18.65
N ASN A 622 -1.93 18.88 17.89
CA ASN A 622 -1.30 20.15 18.24
C ASN A 622 -2.31 21.31 18.33
N LEU A 623 -3.41 21.26 17.57
CA LEU A 623 -4.50 22.23 17.67
C LEU A 623 -5.39 21.98 18.89
N SER A 624 -5.54 20.72 19.31
CA SER A 624 -6.29 20.34 20.52
C SER A 624 -5.53 20.66 21.81
N GLU A 625 -4.20 20.60 21.82
CA GLU A 625 -3.40 20.86 23.03
C GLU A 625 -3.65 22.25 23.66
N PRO A 626 -3.65 23.37 22.90
CA PRO A 626 -3.97 24.71 23.43
C PRO A 626 -5.38 24.85 24.05
N LEU A 627 -6.30 23.91 23.77
CA LEU A 627 -7.65 23.90 24.34
C LEU A 627 -7.68 23.32 25.76
N LEU A 628 -6.59 22.68 26.21
CA LEU A 628 -6.50 22.12 27.55
C LEU A 628 -6.55 23.20 28.64
N PRO A 629 -7.19 22.95 29.79
CA PRO A 629 -7.34 23.92 30.88
C PRO A 629 -6.03 24.55 31.36
N LYS A 630 -4.90 23.82 31.26
CA LYS A 630 -3.55 24.30 31.65
C LYS A 630 -3.16 25.61 30.95
N HIS A 631 -3.61 25.85 29.72
CA HIS A 631 -3.29 27.06 28.96
C HIS A 631 -4.08 28.31 29.42
N CYS A 632 -5.14 28.14 30.23
CA CYS A 632 -5.92 29.25 30.79
C CYS A 632 -5.25 29.90 32.02
N ALA A 633 -4.21 29.29 32.59
CA ALA A 633 -3.57 29.76 33.83
C ALA A 633 -3.09 31.22 33.77
N ALA A 634 -2.46 31.63 32.65
CA ALA A 634 -2.00 32.99 32.44
C ALA A 634 -3.16 34.01 32.42
N THR A 635 -4.30 33.63 31.85
CA THR A 635 -5.52 34.46 31.80
C THR A 635 -6.10 34.66 33.19
N ILE A 636 -6.17 33.59 34.00
CA ILE A 636 -6.65 33.64 35.39
C ILE A 636 -5.71 34.50 36.24
N SER A 637 -4.39 34.31 36.11
CA SER A 637 -3.37 35.09 36.83
C SER A 637 -3.46 36.59 36.49
N LYS A 638 -3.60 36.94 35.20
CA LYS A 638 -3.82 38.32 34.75
C LYS A 638 -5.12 38.92 35.31
N ALA A 639 -6.21 38.15 35.36
CA ALA A 639 -7.48 38.61 35.92
C ALA A 639 -7.42 38.84 37.44
N ARG A 640 -6.73 37.96 38.18
CA ARG A 640 -6.51 38.08 39.63
C ARG A 640 -5.62 39.27 39.97
N ASN A 641 -4.50 39.44 39.26
CA ASN A 641 -3.55 40.53 39.48
C ASN A 641 -4.12 41.90 39.10
N LYS A 642 -5.06 41.99 38.15
CA LYS A 642 -5.79 43.24 37.87
C LYS A 642 -6.72 43.68 39.01
N ARG A 643 -7.24 42.74 39.82
CA ARG A 643 -8.11 43.05 40.98
C ARG A 643 -7.32 43.50 42.22
N THR A 644 -6.10 43.04 42.40
CA THR A 644 -5.18 43.51 43.44
C THR A 644 -4.31 44.63 42.88
N GLN A 645 -4.55 45.91 43.22
CA GLN A 645 -3.73 47.06 42.78
C GLN A 645 -2.27 46.98 43.28
N LYS A 646 -1.46 46.11 42.68
CA LYS A 646 0.01 46.16 42.75
C LYS A 646 0.53 46.24 41.32
N ALA A 647 1.04 47.42 40.98
CA ALA A 647 1.78 47.64 39.75
C ALA A 647 2.98 46.69 39.72
N SER A 648 3.05 45.81 38.73
CA SER A 648 4.29 45.12 38.38
C SER A 648 4.72 45.47 36.96
N SER A 649 6.03 45.48 36.82
CA SER A 649 6.87 46.09 35.79
C SER A 649 6.65 45.61 34.36
N LYS A 650 6.86 46.54 33.42
CA LYS A 650 6.92 46.35 31.97
C LYS A 650 7.89 45.24 31.55
N LYS A 651 7.35 44.09 31.14
CA LYS A 651 7.80 43.31 29.97
C LYS A 651 6.55 42.67 29.39
N ALA A 652 6.04 43.22 28.29
CA ALA A 652 4.90 42.64 27.61
C ALA A 652 5.34 41.29 27.03
N GLU A 653 4.96 40.18 27.70
CA GLU A 653 4.89 38.89 27.03
C GLU A 653 4.00 39.07 25.80
N ALA A 654 4.49 38.60 24.65
CA ALA A 654 3.70 38.59 23.42
C ALA A 654 2.35 37.93 23.70
N GLU A 655 1.27 38.61 23.31
CA GLU A 655 -0.07 38.07 23.44
C GLU A 655 -0.14 36.79 22.63
N ARG A 656 -0.29 35.63 23.29
CA ARG A 656 -0.46 34.36 22.58
C ARG A 656 -1.74 34.44 21.76
N ASP A 657 -1.65 34.08 20.49
CA ASP A 657 -2.81 33.99 19.62
C ASP A 657 -3.83 33.00 20.22
N LYS A 658 -5.10 33.38 20.17
CA LYS A 658 -6.19 32.54 20.70
C LYS A 658 -6.44 31.37 19.73
N PRO A 659 -6.79 30.17 20.23
CA PRO A 659 -7.24 29.08 19.39
C PRO A 659 -8.35 29.54 18.42
N GLY A 660 -8.22 29.20 17.14
CA GLY A 660 -9.06 29.67 16.05
C GLY A 660 -8.41 30.76 15.20
N ALA A 661 -7.38 31.44 15.68
CA ALA A 661 -6.64 32.44 14.90
C ALA A 661 -5.92 31.83 13.69
N GLU A 662 -5.42 30.60 13.84
CA GLU A 662 -4.78 29.82 12.76
C GLU A 662 -5.74 29.49 11.62
N SER A 663 -7.04 29.45 11.91
CA SER A 663 -8.12 29.19 10.95
C SER A 663 -8.62 30.46 10.24
N LEU A 664 -8.30 31.66 10.75
CA LEU A 664 -8.68 32.94 10.15
C LEU A 664 -7.76 33.31 8.98
N ARG A 665 -7.98 32.64 7.85
CA ARG A 665 -7.21 32.87 6.62
C ARG A 665 -7.47 34.26 6.03
N LYS A 666 -6.40 35.02 5.82
CA LYS A 666 -6.43 36.33 5.15
C LYS A 666 -6.34 36.22 3.62
N ASP A 667 -5.48 35.33 3.12
CA ASP A 667 -5.24 35.09 1.70
C ASP A 667 -4.92 33.61 1.44
N ARG A 668 -5.34 33.06 0.30
CA ARG A 668 -5.05 31.69 -0.15
C ARG A 668 -3.63 31.54 -0.72
N SER A 669 -2.97 32.65 -1.09
CA SER A 669 -1.55 32.63 -1.47
C SER A 669 -0.62 32.21 -0.32
N LEU A 670 -1.06 32.40 0.92
CA LEU A 670 -0.36 31.98 2.13
C LEU A 670 -0.69 30.51 2.44
N THR A 671 0.16 29.61 1.96
CA THR A 671 -0.01 28.17 2.18
C THR A 671 0.54 27.74 3.54
N THR A 672 -0.32 27.25 4.43
CA THR A 672 0.09 26.67 5.72
C THR A 672 0.62 25.23 5.54
N ASN A 673 1.20 24.64 6.60
CA ASN A 673 1.57 23.23 6.57
C ASN A 673 0.33 22.33 6.35
N LEU A 674 -0.74 22.62 7.08
CA LEU A 674 -2.01 21.89 6.99
C LEU A 674 -2.63 21.98 5.58
N ASP A 675 -2.46 23.10 4.87
CA ASP A 675 -2.89 23.22 3.46
C ASP A 675 -2.14 22.27 2.53
N LYS A 676 -0.82 22.17 2.70
CA LYS A 676 0.02 21.28 1.88
C LYS A 676 -0.36 19.82 2.12
N LEU A 677 -0.52 19.44 3.39
CA LEU A 677 -0.94 18.09 3.77
C LEU A 677 -2.34 17.77 3.24
N HIS A 678 -3.32 18.68 3.37
CA HIS A 678 -4.65 18.46 2.81
C HIS A 678 -4.68 18.38 1.29
N LEU A 679 -3.85 19.17 0.59
CA LEU A 679 -3.71 19.06 -0.86
C LEU A 679 -3.15 17.68 -1.24
N MET A 680 -2.03 17.27 -0.64
CA MET A 680 -1.43 15.95 -0.89
C MET A 680 -2.40 14.81 -0.61
N LEU A 681 -3.09 14.85 0.54
CA LEU A 681 -4.10 13.85 0.89
C LEU A 681 -5.22 13.83 -0.14
N THR A 682 -5.73 14.99 -0.57
CA THR A 682 -6.81 15.06 -1.56
C THR A 682 -6.38 14.44 -2.88
N GLU A 683 -5.20 14.79 -3.41
CA GLU A 683 -4.70 14.23 -4.67
C GLU A 683 -4.50 12.70 -4.56
N LEU A 684 -3.96 12.19 -3.44
CA LEU A 684 -3.85 10.75 -3.20
C LEU A 684 -5.22 10.06 -3.08
N CYS A 685 -6.21 10.69 -2.43
CA CYS A 685 -7.57 10.16 -2.33
C CYS A 685 -8.21 9.98 -3.71
N TRP A 686 -8.00 10.92 -4.64
CA TRP A 686 -8.47 10.77 -6.01
C TRP A 686 -7.86 9.55 -6.69
N SER A 687 -6.56 9.32 -6.48
CA SER A 687 -5.83 8.18 -7.01
C SER A 687 -6.39 6.83 -6.48
N PHE A 688 -6.56 6.72 -5.15
CA PHE A 688 -7.08 5.49 -4.52
C PHE A 688 -8.54 5.19 -4.87
N ASN A 689 -9.38 6.21 -5.05
CA ASN A 689 -10.80 6.02 -5.37
C ASN A 689 -11.08 5.76 -6.85
N GLU A 690 -10.09 5.92 -7.74
CA GLU A 690 -10.32 5.75 -9.17
C GLU A 690 -10.74 4.31 -9.51
N VAL A 691 -10.18 3.32 -8.81
CA VAL A 691 -10.41 1.90 -9.10
C VAL A 691 -10.57 1.08 -7.82
N SER A 692 -11.67 0.31 -7.74
CA SER A 692 -11.90 -0.58 -6.60
C SER A 692 -10.98 -1.81 -6.59
N HIS A 693 -10.69 -2.38 -7.76
CA HIS A 693 -9.85 -3.56 -7.91
C HIS A 693 -9.21 -3.60 -9.30
N LEU A 694 -8.01 -4.18 -9.37
CA LEU A 694 -7.20 -4.32 -10.58
C LEU A 694 -7.03 -5.81 -10.88
N VAL A 695 -7.09 -6.20 -12.15
CA VAL A 695 -6.79 -7.59 -12.57
C VAL A 695 -5.47 -7.61 -13.32
N ILE A 696 -4.47 -8.30 -12.77
CA ILE A 696 -3.12 -8.41 -13.33
C ILE A 696 -2.79 -9.89 -13.45
N PHE A 697 -2.68 -10.41 -14.68
CA PHE A 697 -2.40 -11.83 -14.94
C PHE A 697 -3.26 -12.75 -14.05
N GLU A 698 -4.59 -12.55 -14.08
CA GLU A 698 -5.61 -13.31 -13.32
C GLU A 698 -5.63 -13.06 -11.80
N HIS A 699 -4.73 -12.23 -11.25
CA HIS A 699 -4.74 -11.86 -9.84
C HIS A 699 -5.54 -10.58 -9.63
N THR A 700 -6.40 -10.58 -8.61
CA THR A 700 -7.16 -9.38 -8.21
C THR A 700 -6.43 -8.67 -7.09
N VAL A 701 -6.12 -7.39 -7.30
CA VAL A 701 -5.41 -6.53 -6.34
C VAL A 701 -6.31 -5.35 -5.96
N THR A 702 -6.43 -5.07 -4.66
CA THR A 702 -7.34 -4.03 -4.14
C THR A 702 -6.51 -2.91 -3.49
N PRO A 703 -6.37 -1.73 -4.13
CA PRO A 703 -5.53 -0.63 -3.62
C PRO A 703 -5.85 -0.19 -2.18
N ALA A 704 -7.15 -0.14 -1.82
CA ALA A 704 -7.60 0.30 -0.50
C ALA A 704 -7.08 -0.59 0.65
N GLU A 705 -6.91 -1.89 0.42
CA GLU A 705 -6.41 -2.83 1.45
C GLU A 705 -4.95 -2.56 1.83
N TYR A 706 -4.12 -2.08 0.89
CA TYR A 706 -2.73 -1.69 1.18
C TYR A 706 -2.69 -0.51 2.15
N LEU A 707 -3.54 0.50 1.92
CA LEU A 707 -3.65 1.65 2.81
C LEU A 707 -4.23 1.26 4.16
N SER A 708 -5.27 0.42 4.20
CA SER A 708 -5.86 -0.07 5.45
C SER A 708 -4.83 -0.79 6.33
N SER A 709 -4.08 -1.73 5.76
CA SER A 709 -3.09 -2.52 6.50
C SER A 709 -1.91 -1.66 7.00
N GLN A 710 -1.41 -0.74 6.17
CA GLN A 710 -0.35 0.19 6.57
C GLN A 710 -0.83 1.13 7.68
N LEU A 711 -2.05 1.65 7.56
CA LEU A 711 -2.60 2.60 8.52
C LEU A 711 -2.92 1.93 9.86
N GLU A 712 -3.41 0.69 9.89
CA GLU A 712 -3.56 -0.11 11.12
C GLU A 712 -2.26 -0.19 11.91
N THR A 713 -1.18 -0.59 11.22
CA THR A 713 0.14 -0.79 11.83
C THR A 713 0.73 0.52 12.34
N CYS A 714 0.69 1.58 11.52
CA CYS A 714 1.29 2.87 11.89
C CYS A 714 0.45 3.64 12.91
N LEU A 715 -0.89 3.50 12.89
CA LEU A 715 -1.77 4.10 13.88
C LEU A 715 -1.52 3.51 15.27
N SER A 716 -1.39 2.18 15.39
CA SER A 716 -1.05 1.51 16.65
C SER A 716 0.19 2.12 17.30
N ARG A 717 1.29 2.25 16.53
CA ARG A 717 2.54 2.88 16.99
C ARG A 717 2.37 4.36 17.34
N SER A 718 1.53 5.09 16.60
CA SER A 718 1.30 6.51 16.82
C SER A 718 0.54 6.77 18.12
N LEU A 719 -0.45 5.93 18.46
CA LEU A 719 -1.17 6.01 19.73
C LEU A 719 -0.23 5.78 20.93
N VAL A 720 0.66 4.80 20.84
CA VAL A 720 1.68 4.55 21.87
C VAL A 720 2.63 5.75 22.03
N ARG A 721 3.01 6.42 20.93
CA ARG A 721 3.83 7.64 20.96
C ARG A 721 3.14 8.84 21.60
N LEU A 722 1.80 8.91 21.59
CA LEU A 722 1.07 9.95 22.33
C LEU A 722 1.29 9.80 23.84
N ALA A 723 1.31 8.56 24.35
CA ALA A 723 1.57 8.29 25.76
C ALA A 723 3.05 8.42 26.13
N LYS A 724 3.94 7.94 25.26
CA LYS A 724 5.39 7.99 25.47
C LYS A 724 6.11 8.62 24.27
N PRO A 725 6.22 9.95 24.20
CA PRO A 725 6.84 10.64 23.07
C PRO A 725 8.32 10.28 22.87
N ASN A 726 9.04 10.05 23.97
CA ASN A 726 10.43 9.61 23.96
C ASN A 726 10.56 8.22 24.63
N PRO A 727 10.91 7.15 23.88
CA PRO A 727 10.99 5.80 24.41
C PRO A 727 12.01 5.66 25.55
N ASN A 728 13.03 6.53 25.59
CA ASN A 728 14.08 6.54 26.61
C ASN A 728 13.76 7.40 27.84
N SER A 729 12.69 8.21 27.80
CA SER A 729 12.27 9.01 28.96
C SER A 729 11.51 8.15 29.96
N SER A 730 11.64 8.46 31.25
CA SER A 730 10.80 7.95 32.33
C SER A 730 9.46 8.69 32.43
N GLU A 731 9.30 9.82 31.72
CA GLU A 731 8.08 10.62 31.72
C GLU A 731 7.00 9.97 30.83
N LEU A 732 5.81 9.85 31.39
CA LEU A 732 4.61 9.36 30.71
C LEU A 732 3.58 10.50 30.64
N ALA A 733 2.90 10.63 29.50
CA ALA A 733 1.86 11.64 29.34
C ALA A 733 0.61 11.29 30.16
N ARG A 734 -0.12 12.32 30.59
CA ARG A 734 -1.33 12.16 31.39
C ARG A 734 -2.44 11.46 30.58
N PRO A 735 -3.21 10.53 31.19
CA PRO A 735 -4.32 9.88 30.51
C PRO A 735 -5.28 10.86 29.80
N SER A 736 -5.61 12.01 30.41
CA SER A 736 -6.49 13.02 29.81
C SER A 736 -5.90 13.67 28.55
N GLU A 737 -4.60 13.95 28.53
CA GLU A 737 -3.89 14.51 27.38
C GLU A 737 -3.83 13.50 26.23
N VAL A 738 -3.50 12.24 26.55
CA VAL A 738 -3.49 11.15 25.57
C VAL A 738 -4.89 10.93 25.00
N LEU A 739 -5.92 10.89 25.84
CA LEU A 739 -7.30 10.76 25.41
C LEU A 739 -7.73 11.88 24.46
N SER A 740 -7.37 13.14 24.76
CA SER A 740 -7.61 14.26 23.86
C SER A 740 -6.93 14.06 22.50
N GLY A 741 -5.71 13.54 22.48
CA GLY A 741 -4.99 13.18 21.25
C GLY A 741 -5.67 12.05 20.48
N VAL A 742 -6.06 10.96 21.16
CA VAL A 742 -6.79 9.83 20.55
C VAL A 742 -8.12 10.30 19.96
N GLN A 743 -8.84 11.21 20.63
CA GLN A 743 -10.08 11.79 20.13
C GLN A 743 -9.85 12.66 18.89
N ALA A 744 -8.78 13.45 18.85
CA ALA A 744 -8.41 14.25 17.67
C ALA A 744 -8.11 13.34 16.45
N TYR A 745 -7.32 12.29 16.66
CA TYR A 745 -7.01 11.28 15.64
C TYR A 745 -8.28 10.58 15.15
N THR A 746 -9.12 10.11 16.07
CA THR A 746 -10.38 9.41 15.76
C THR A 746 -11.34 10.30 14.97
N THR A 747 -11.50 11.56 15.39
CA THR A 747 -12.40 12.52 14.72
C THR A 747 -11.96 12.78 13.28
N PHE A 748 -10.66 13.01 13.06
CA PHE A 748 -10.12 13.21 11.73
C PHE A 748 -10.25 11.95 10.86
N LEU A 749 -9.87 10.78 11.36
CA LEU A 749 -9.98 9.51 10.62
C LEU A 749 -11.44 9.18 10.25
N MET A 750 -12.40 9.44 11.13
CA MET A 750 -13.83 9.30 10.80
C MET A 750 -14.29 10.29 9.73
N SER A 751 -13.69 11.47 9.63
CA SER A 751 -13.99 12.41 8.53
C SER A 751 -13.51 11.92 7.16
N LEU A 752 -12.56 10.98 7.12
CA LEU A 752 -11.98 10.43 5.90
C LEU A 752 -12.78 9.25 5.32
N THR A 753 -13.73 8.66 6.04
CA THR A 753 -14.49 7.46 5.60
C THR A 753 -15.07 7.64 4.20
N HIS A 754 -15.68 8.78 3.92
CA HIS A 754 -16.31 9.06 2.62
C HIS A 754 -15.33 9.52 1.53
N ARG A 755 -14.06 9.76 1.88
CA ARG A 755 -13.06 10.36 0.97
C ARG A 755 -12.03 9.37 0.45
N VAL A 756 -11.81 8.24 1.10
CA VAL A 756 -10.73 7.27 0.74
C VAL A 756 -11.28 5.88 0.38
N GLY A 757 -12.61 5.69 0.42
CA GLY A 757 -13.22 4.38 0.22
C GLY A 757 -12.81 3.34 1.28
N LEU A 758 -12.33 3.80 2.44
CA LEU A 758 -11.89 2.96 3.56
C LEU A 758 -12.95 2.90 4.65
N ASP A 759 -13.15 1.70 5.22
CA ASP A 759 -13.92 1.54 6.46
C ASP A 759 -13.04 1.91 7.67
N THR A 760 -12.89 3.22 7.88
CA THR A 760 -12.13 3.76 9.01
C THR A 760 -12.74 3.35 10.36
N GLY A 761 -14.04 3.06 10.40
CA GLY A 761 -14.71 2.58 11.61
C GLY A 761 -14.28 1.16 12.00
N ARG A 762 -14.13 0.25 11.05
CA ARG A 762 -13.53 -1.08 11.29
C ARG A 762 -12.06 -0.95 11.72
N LEU A 763 -11.30 -0.12 11.02
CA LEU A 763 -9.89 0.11 11.32
C LEU A 763 -9.67 0.65 12.74
N LEU A 764 -10.42 1.68 13.14
CA LEU A 764 -10.35 2.24 14.50
C LEU A 764 -10.74 1.21 15.56
N ARG A 765 -11.81 0.43 15.33
CA ARG A 765 -12.21 -0.65 16.26
C ARG A 765 -11.12 -1.70 16.42
N SER A 766 -10.47 -2.09 15.32
CA SER A 766 -9.36 -3.05 15.34
C SER A 766 -8.18 -2.54 16.19
N VAL A 767 -7.70 -1.32 15.92
CA VAL A 767 -6.53 -0.75 16.59
C VAL A 767 -6.82 -0.42 18.05
N LEU A 768 -7.93 0.26 18.36
CA LEU A 768 -8.26 0.64 19.73
C LEU A 768 -8.52 -0.57 20.62
N LEU A 769 -9.16 -1.63 20.10
CA LEU A 769 -9.37 -2.86 20.86
C LEU A 769 -8.03 -3.55 21.18
N GLN A 770 -7.09 -3.59 20.24
CA GLN A 770 -5.75 -4.14 20.50
C GLN A 770 -5.03 -3.37 21.61
N GLN A 771 -5.17 -2.04 21.67
CA GLN A 771 -4.56 -1.23 22.71
C GLN A 771 -5.07 -1.52 24.13
N THR A 772 -6.23 -2.19 24.26
CA THR A 772 -6.76 -2.64 25.57
C THR A 772 -6.08 -3.92 26.09
N GLN A 773 -5.44 -4.70 25.21
CA GLN A 773 -4.75 -5.95 25.56
C GLN A 773 -3.35 -5.65 26.11
N SER A 774 -2.65 -6.65 26.65
CA SER A 774 -1.27 -6.46 27.14
C SER A 774 -0.25 -6.28 26.01
N LEU A 775 -0.44 -7.01 24.91
CA LEU A 775 0.36 -6.91 23.69
C LEU A 775 -0.57 -6.75 22.48
N ASP A 776 -0.13 -6.03 21.47
CA ASP A 776 -0.86 -5.91 20.21
C ASP A 776 -0.65 -7.14 19.30
N ALA A 777 -1.25 -7.14 18.11
CA ALA A 777 -1.14 -8.26 17.17
C ALA A 777 0.30 -8.48 16.65
N ALA A 778 1.19 -7.49 16.76
CA ALA A 778 2.59 -7.59 16.40
C ALA A 778 3.49 -8.02 17.58
N GLY A 779 2.92 -8.19 18.78
CA GLY A 779 3.65 -8.51 20.00
C GLY A 779 4.30 -7.29 20.66
N GLU A 780 3.90 -6.07 20.29
CA GLU A 780 4.42 -4.83 20.86
C GLU A 780 3.61 -4.38 22.09
N GLN A 781 4.23 -3.56 22.95
CA GLN A 781 3.58 -3.05 24.16
C GLN A 781 2.47 -2.03 23.82
N THR A 782 1.33 -2.19 24.48
CA THR A 782 0.15 -1.33 24.33
C THR A 782 0.09 -0.23 25.39
N LEU A 783 -0.87 0.69 25.23
CA LEU A 783 -1.23 1.67 26.25
C LEU A 783 -1.54 1.00 27.61
N THR A 784 -2.29 -0.11 27.61
CA THR A 784 -2.60 -0.87 28.84
C THR A 784 -1.32 -1.25 29.60
N THR A 785 -0.34 -1.85 28.93
CA THR A 785 0.89 -2.31 29.58
C THR A 785 1.75 -1.13 30.05
N LEU A 786 1.82 -0.06 29.26
CA LEU A 786 2.60 1.14 29.63
C LEU A 786 2.05 1.82 30.88
N TYR A 787 0.74 2.10 30.92
CA TYR A 787 0.11 2.71 32.09
C TYR A 787 0.15 1.77 33.30
N THR A 788 -0.13 0.49 33.12
CA THR A 788 -0.07 -0.50 34.23
C THR A 788 1.30 -0.52 34.89
N ASN A 789 2.37 -0.62 34.09
CA ASN A 789 3.73 -0.62 34.61
C ASN A 789 4.08 0.72 35.28
N TRP A 790 3.67 1.84 34.70
CA TRP A 790 3.97 3.16 35.26
C TRP A 790 3.27 3.40 36.62
N TYR A 791 1.98 3.06 36.74
CA TYR A 791 1.26 3.21 38.01
C TYR A 791 1.85 2.34 39.12
N LEU A 792 2.29 1.12 38.80
CA LEU A 792 2.92 0.21 39.76
C LEU A 792 4.32 0.68 40.17
N GLU A 793 5.21 0.89 39.19
CA GLU A 793 6.63 1.16 39.44
C GLU A 793 6.95 2.62 39.77
N SER A 794 6.08 3.56 39.40
CA SER A 794 6.29 5.00 39.67
C SER A 794 5.37 5.51 40.77
N LEU A 795 4.05 5.50 40.56
CA LEU A 795 3.09 6.11 41.50
C LEU A 795 2.99 5.33 42.82
N LEU A 796 2.63 4.05 42.76
CA LEU A 796 2.41 3.24 43.96
C LEU A 796 3.71 2.96 44.71
N ARG A 797 4.83 2.76 43.99
CA ARG A 797 6.14 2.62 44.61
C ARG A 797 6.54 3.86 45.42
N GLN A 798 6.28 5.06 44.90
CA GLN A 798 6.55 6.31 45.62
C GLN A 798 5.57 6.53 46.80
N ALA A 799 4.30 6.11 46.67
CA ALA A 799 3.36 6.09 47.79
C ALA A 799 3.90 5.24 48.96
N SER A 800 4.38 4.03 48.67
CA SER A 800 4.96 3.14 49.68
C SER A 800 6.30 3.64 50.27
N MET A 801 6.96 4.60 49.60
CA MET A 801 8.14 5.31 50.12
C MET A 801 7.78 6.52 50.99
N GLY A 802 6.50 6.89 51.07
CA GLY A 802 6.00 8.01 51.87
C GLY A 802 6.25 9.38 51.25
N SER A 803 6.36 9.47 49.91
CA SER A 803 6.40 10.75 49.17
C SER A 803 5.04 11.15 48.60
N ILE A 804 4.09 10.22 48.51
CA ILE A 804 2.73 10.42 47.99
C ILE A 804 1.73 9.94 49.04
N VAL A 805 0.68 10.73 49.28
CA VAL A 805 -0.38 10.42 50.23
C VAL A 805 -1.73 10.37 49.55
N LEU A 806 -2.58 9.42 49.94
CA LEU A 806 -3.97 9.39 49.51
C LEU A 806 -4.75 10.52 50.21
N SER A 807 -5.48 11.32 49.42
CA SER A 807 -6.42 12.30 49.93
C SER A 807 -7.85 11.87 49.60
N PRO A 808 -8.60 11.33 50.59
CA PRO A 808 -10.03 11.10 50.43
C PRO A 808 -10.80 12.38 50.07
N ALA A 809 -10.41 13.54 50.62
CA ALA A 809 -11.04 14.84 50.31
C ALA A 809 -10.95 15.22 48.82
N MET A 810 -9.81 14.96 48.19
CA MET A 810 -9.58 15.24 46.77
C MET A 810 -9.90 14.05 45.85
N GLN A 811 -10.21 12.88 46.43
CA GLN A 811 -10.36 11.60 45.73
C GLN A 811 -9.17 11.31 44.79
N ALA A 812 -7.94 11.54 45.26
CA ALA A 812 -6.72 11.41 44.48
C ALA A 812 -5.52 11.08 45.38
N PHE A 813 -4.45 10.55 44.78
CA PHE A 813 -3.13 10.54 45.42
C PHE A 813 -2.46 11.89 45.20
N VAL A 814 -1.91 12.48 46.26
CA VAL A 814 -1.34 13.84 46.26
C VAL A 814 0.13 13.76 46.66
N SER A 815 0.96 14.46 45.89
CA SER A 815 2.39 14.57 46.16
C SER A 815 2.66 15.44 47.41
N ILE A 816 3.48 14.94 48.34
CA ILE A 816 3.98 15.78 49.45
C ILE A 816 5.25 16.49 48.98
N PRO A 817 5.34 17.84 49.06
CA PRO A 817 6.54 18.56 48.68
C PRO A 817 7.69 18.24 49.63
N LYS A 818 8.65 17.44 49.16
CA LYS A 818 9.96 17.21 49.77
C LYS A 818 11.04 17.80 48.87
N GLU A 819 12.01 18.53 49.43
CA GLU A 819 13.12 19.09 48.66
C GLU A 819 13.95 17.95 48.03
N GLY A 820 13.87 17.79 46.70
CA GLY A 820 14.90 17.08 45.91
C GLY A 820 14.51 15.89 45.03
N GLU A 821 13.26 15.38 44.99
CA GLU A 821 13.00 14.08 44.31
C GLU A 821 11.72 13.91 43.46
N GLN A 822 10.79 14.87 43.39
CA GLN A 822 9.56 14.65 42.60
C GLN A 822 9.70 15.03 41.12
N ILE A 823 9.64 14.00 40.27
CA ILE A 823 9.64 14.11 38.79
C ILE A 823 8.23 14.43 38.27
N PHE A 824 7.16 14.07 39.00
CA PHE A 824 5.76 14.32 38.62
C PHE A 824 4.85 14.61 39.82
N SER A 825 3.68 15.21 39.56
CA SER A 825 2.60 15.44 40.55
C SER A 825 1.59 14.30 40.51
N ALA A 826 1.43 13.57 41.61
CA ALA A 826 0.56 12.38 41.66
C ALA A 826 -0.92 12.71 41.40
N GLU A 827 -1.37 13.90 41.79
CA GLU A 827 -2.74 14.36 41.61
C GLU A 827 -3.09 14.55 40.13
N GLU A 828 -2.11 14.87 39.27
CA GLU A 828 -2.30 15.01 37.82
C GLU A 828 -2.38 13.67 37.07
N PHE A 829 -2.32 12.54 37.79
CA PHE A 829 -2.42 11.18 37.23
C PHE A 829 -3.45 10.30 37.92
N SER A 830 -4.00 10.74 39.06
CA SER A 830 -4.85 9.91 39.91
C SER A 830 -6.13 10.56 40.40
N ASP A 831 -6.41 11.80 39.99
CA ASP A 831 -7.71 12.41 40.24
C ASP A 831 -8.83 11.69 39.48
N VAL A 832 -10.06 12.09 39.77
CA VAL A 832 -11.27 11.52 39.16
C VAL A 832 -11.26 11.70 37.63
N SER A 833 -10.75 12.83 37.12
CA SER A 833 -10.70 13.12 35.68
C SER A 833 -9.75 12.18 34.94
N GLU A 834 -8.56 11.95 35.51
CA GLU A 834 -7.53 11.07 34.96
C GLU A 834 -7.93 9.61 35.06
N MET A 835 -8.57 9.17 36.15
CA MET A 835 -9.09 7.80 36.27
C MET A 835 -10.21 7.51 35.25
N ARG A 836 -11.09 8.48 34.98
CA ARG A 836 -12.07 8.38 33.89
C ARG A 836 -11.39 8.32 32.52
N ALA A 837 -10.39 9.18 32.28
CA ALA A 837 -9.67 9.18 31.01
C ALA A 837 -8.91 7.87 30.77
N LEU A 838 -8.25 7.34 31.81
CA LEU A 838 -7.59 6.04 31.79
C LEU A 838 -8.59 4.92 31.47
N ALA A 839 -9.74 4.91 32.15
CA ALA A 839 -10.79 3.92 31.91
C ALA A 839 -11.37 4.01 30.48
N GLN A 840 -11.47 5.20 29.90
CA GLN A 840 -11.91 5.38 28.52
C GLN A 840 -10.89 4.88 27.50
N LEU A 841 -9.59 4.99 27.79
CA LEU A 841 -8.50 4.48 26.94
C LEU A 841 -8.37 2.95 27.02
N LEU A 842 -8.35 2.39 28.24
CA LEU A 842 -8.08 0.97 28.50
C LEU A 842 -9.34 0.09 28.38
N GLY A 843 -10.51 0.67 28.65
CA GLY A 843 -11.78 -0.05 28.73
C GLY A 843 -11.78 -1.17 29.79
N PRO A 844 -12.83 -2.01 29.83
CA PRO A 844 -12.94 -3.09 30.81
C PRO A 844 -11.77 -4.09 30.76
N TYR A 845 -11.24 -4.39 29.57
CA TYR A 845 -10.13 -5.33 29.41
C TYR A 845 -8.82 -4.81 30.03
N GLY A 846 -8.43 -3.58 29.68
CA GLY A 846 -7.20 -3.00 30.22
C GLY A 846 -7.30 -2.69 31.70
N MET A 847 -8.47 -2.27 32.19
CA MET A 847 -8.71 -2.05 33.62
C MET A 847 -8.71 -3.36 34.42
N LYS A 848 -9.23 -4.46 33.86
CA LYS A 848 -9.07 -5.81 34.44
C LYS A 848 -7.61 -6.23 34.50
N PHE A 849 -6.85 -6.00 33.43
CA PHE A 849 -5.41 -6.28 33.44
C PHE A 849 -4.65 -5.48 34.50
N LEU A 850 -4.92 -4.17 34.62
CA LEU A 850 -4.38 -3.32 35.66
C LEU A 850 -4.71 -3.89 37.06
N SER A 851 -5.98 -4.23 37.28
CA SER A 851 -6.47 -4.89 38.48
C SER A 851 -5.71 -6.17 38.82
N ASP A 852 -5.54 -7.08 37.87
CA ASP A 852 -4.89 -8.38 38.10
C ASP A 852 -3.42 -8.20 38.51
N ASN A 853 -2.72 -7.22 37.92
CA ASN A 853 -1.36 -6.87 38.32
C ASN A 853 -1.31 -6.23 39.72
N LEU A 854 -2.27 -5.35 40.06
CA LEU A 854 -2.41 -4.83 41.43
C LEU A 854 -2.62 -5.96 42.45
N MET A 855 -3.48 -6.94 42.12
CA MET A 855 -3.71 -8.11 42.96
C MET A 855 -2.46 -8.97 43.13
N TRP A 856 -1.63 -9.10 42.09
CA TRP A 856 -0.35 -9.82 42.20
C TRP A 856 0.59 -9.17 43.24
N HIS A 857 0.67 -7.84 43.29
CA HIS A 857 1.44 -7.13 44.31
C HIS A 857 0.84 -7.33 45.72
N ILE A 858 -0.49 -7.34 45.87
CA ILE A 858 -1.15 -7.64 47.15
C ILE A 858 -0.81 -9.06 47.61
N THR A 859 -0.90 -10.04 46.71
CA THR A 859 -0.51 -11.44 46.96
C THR A 859 0.94 -11.54 47.45
N SER A 860 1.87 -10.78 46.86
CA SER A 860 3.27 -10.70 47.33
C SER A 860 3.38 -10.18 48.77
N GLN A 861 2.64 -9.12 49.11
CA GLN A 861 2.61 -8.60 50.49
C GLN A 861 1.98 -9.59 51.47
N MET A 862 0.94 -10.32 51.04
CA MET A 862 0.27 -11.33 51.86
C MET A 862 1.14 -12.54 52.18
N VAL A 863 1.99 -12.98 51.25
CA VAL A 863 2.99 -14.03 51.51
C VAL A 863 3.94 -13.61 52.64
N GLU A 864 4.41 -12.37 52.61
CA GLU A 864 5.29 -11.84 53.65
C GLU A 864 4.58 -11.65 55.00
N LEU A 865 3.31 -11.20 54.99
CA LEU A 865 2.49 -11.12 56.20
C LEU A 865 2.26 -12.49 56.83
N LYS A 866 1.99 -13.53 56.01
CA LYS A 866 1.83 -14.90 56.49
C LYS A 866 3.09 -15.39 57.21
N LYS A 867 4.30 -15.10 56.69
CA LYS A 867 5.56 -15.43 57.36
C LYS A 867 5.66 -14.79 58.74
N LEU A 868 5.34 -13.50 58.85
CA LEU A 868 5.36 -12.77 60.12
C LEU A 868 4.37 -13.35 61.15
N VAL A 869 3.19 -13.78 60.71
CA VAL A 869 2.19 -14.46 61.56
C VAL A 869 2.73 -15.80 62.04
N THR A 870 3.34 -16.60 61.16
CA THR A 870 3.91 -17.91 61.51
C THR A 870 5.05 -17.77 62.52
N GLU A 871 5.93 -16.77 62.35
CA GLU A 871 7.03 -16.48 63.29
C GLU A 871 6.53 -16.11 64.70
N ASN A 872 5.36 -15.49 64.80
CA ASN A 872 4.77 -15.04 66.08
C ASN A 872 3.59 -15.92 66.55
N MET A 873 3.37 -17.09 65.92
CA MET A 873 2.14 -17.87 66.06
C MET A 873 1.80 -18.22 67.52
N ASP A 874 2.78 -18.68 68.30
CA ASP A 874 2.57 -19.09 69.70
C ASP A 874 2.12 -17.92 70.58
N VAL A 875 2.69 -16.73 70.37
CA VAL A 875 2.35 -15.51 71.11
C VAL A 875 0.97 -15.02 70.71
N LEU A 876 0.64 -15.02 69.40
CA LEU A 876 -0.66 -14.58 68.90
C LEU A 876 -1.81 -15.47 69.37
N VAL A 877 -1.60 -16.79 69.49
CA VAL A 877 -2.60 -17.73 70.05
C VAL A 877 -2.87 -17.41 71.53
N GLN A 878 -1.83 -17.11 72.31
CA GLN A 878 -1.96 -16.73 73.72
C GLN A 878 -2.69 -15.38 73.87
N ILE A 879 -2.40 -14.41 73.00
CA ILE A 879 -3.09 -13.11 72.94
C ILE A 879 -4.58 -13.30 72.64
N ARG A 880 -4.92 -14.08 71.60
CA ARG A 880 -6.32 -14.35 71.21
C ARG A 880 -7.12 -15.06 72.31
N SER A 881 -6.46 -15.83 73.18
CA SER A 881 -7.13 -16.59 74.25
C SER A 881 -7.30 -15.77 75.54
N ASN A 882 -6.46 -14.75 75.76
CA ASN A 882 -6.36 -14.01 77.02
C ASN A 882 -6.60 -12.49 76.90
N PHE A 883 -7.19 -12.01 75.80
CA PHE A 883 -7.37 -10.56 75.56
C PHE A 883 -8.23 -9.81 76.58
N TYR A 884 -9.03 -10.53 77.39
CA TYR A 884 -9.78 -9.96 78.52
C TYR A 884 -8.94 -9.77 79.79
N GLN A 885 -7.68 -10.23 79.82
CA GLN A 885 -6.79 -10.18 81.00
C GLN A 885 -5.64 -9.18 80.77
N PRO A 886 -5.73 -7.95 81.33
CA PRO A 886 -4.78 -6.87 81.05
C PRO A 886 -3.33 -7.18 81.45
N GLU A 887 -3.12 -7.86 82.59
CA GLU A 887 -1.79 -8.20 83.10
C GLU A 887 -1.03 -9.18 82.19
N GLN A 888 -1.74 -10.16 81.63
CA GLN A 888 -1.14 -11.12 80.69
C GLN A 888 -0.88 -10.47 79.33
N MET A 889 -1.77 -9.59 78.87
CA MET A 889 -1.57 -8.82 77.64
C MET A 889 -0.33 -7.91 77.75
N ALA A 890 -0.13 -7.22 78.88
CA ALA A 890 1.06 -6.40 79.11
C ALA A 890 2.38 -7.20 79.06
N ALA A 891 2.35 -8.49 79.43
CA ALA A 891 3.52 -9.40 79.35
C ALA A 891 3.74 -10.00 77.95
N LEU A 892 2.67 -10.20 77.17
CA LEU A 892 2.74 -10.81 75.83
C LEU A 892 3.08 -9.81 74.72
N MET A 893 2.64 -8.55 74.84
CA MET A 893 2.85 -7.51 73.82
C MET A 893 4.33 -7.26 73.47
N PRO A 894 5.27 -7.17 74.43
CA PRO A 894 6.70 -6.96 74.10
C PRO A 894 7.39 -8.16 73.43
N ARG A 895 6.75 -9.34 73.40
CA ARG A 895 7.30 -10.57 72.79
C ARG A 895 7.05 -10.65 71.29
N LEU A 896 6.18 -9.79 70.73
CA LEU A 896 5.92 -9.71 69.30
C LEU A 896 7.09 -9.05 68.58
N THR A 897 7.57 -9.68 67.50
CA THR A 897 8.63 -9.14 66.65
C THR A 897 8.05 -8.53 65.37
N ALA A 898 8.77 -7.56 64.77
CA ALA A 898 8.43 -6.99 63.47
C ALA A 898 7.02 -6.36 63.34
N VAL A 899 6.48 -5.83 64.44
CA VAL A 899 5.15 -5.19 64.53
C VAL A 899 4.99 -4.06 63.51
N GLU A 900 6.01 -3.21 63.34
CA GLU A 900 6.00 -2.11 62.36
C GLU A 900 5.94 -2.62 60.91
N ASN A 901 6.55 -3.77 60.60
CA ASN A 901 6.52 -4.37 59.28
C ASN A 901 5.12 -4.90 58.93
N VAL A 902 4.37 -5.43 59.90
CA VAL A 902 2.98 -5.87 59.70
C VAL A 902 2.12 -4.67 59.29
N LEU A 903 2.21 -3.57 60.05
CA LEU A 903 1.46 -2.34 59.76
C LEU A 903 1.86 -1.75 58.42
N LYS A 904 3.17 -1.62 58.13
CA LYS A 904 3.66 -1.10 56.85
C LYS A 904 3.15 -1.89 55.66
N ARG A 905 3.20 -3.23 55.72
CA ARG A 905 2.71 -4.10 54.62
C ARG A 905 1.19 -4.02 54.46
N MET A 906 0.44 -3.98 55.57
CA MET A 906 -1.01 -3.76 55.52
C MET A 906 -1.37 -2.37 54.96
N THR A 907 -0.59 -1.34 55.26
CA THR A 907 -0.77 0.00 54.67
C THR A 907 -0.53 -0.03 53.16
N ILE A 908 0.53 -0.70 52.69
CA ILE A 908 0.80 -0.87 51.24
C ILE A 908 -0.36 -1.59 50.54
N ILE A 909 -0.90 -2.67 51.15
CA ILE A 909 -2.08 -3.35 50.61
C ILE A 909 -3.27 -2.37 50.52
N GLY A 910 -3.45 -1.54 51.56
CA GLY A 910 -4.48 -0.50 51.57
C GLY A 910 -4.29 0.54 50.47
N GLU A 911 -3.07 1.03 50.24
CA GLU A 911 -2.75 1.98 49.16
C GLU A 911 -3.14 1.40 47.79
N ILE A 912 -2.77 0.15 47.53
CA ILE A 912 -3.09 -0.54 46.27
C ILE A 912 -4.61 -0.71 46.10
N LEU A 913 -5.32 -1.13 47.15
CA LEU A 913 -6.77 -1.31 47.11
C LEU A 913 -7.52 0.03 46.95
N TRP A 914 -7.02 1.11 47.55
CA TRP A 914 -7.57 2.44 47.34
C TRP A 914 -7.37 2.93 45.92
N PHE A 915 -6.18 2.77 45.35
CA PHE A 915 -5.92 3.08 43.95
C PHE A 915 -6.84 2.28 43.02
N ARG A 916 -7.01 0.97 43.28
CA ARG A 916 -8.00 0.15 42.56
C ARG A 916 -9.41 0.70 42.68
N SER A 917 -9.82 1.15 43.86
CA SER A 917 -11.15 1.73 44.08
C SER A 917 -11.38 2.99 43.23
N LEU A 918 -10.38 3.87 43.14
CA LEU A 918 -10.45 5.06 42.28
C LEU A 918 -10.54 4.68 40.80
N ALA A 919 -9.74 3.70 40.38
CA ALA A 919 -9.75 3.16 39.02
C ALA A 919 -11.11 2.51 38.66
N GLN A 920 -11.72 1.77 39.59
CA GLN A 920 -13.03 1.14 39.40
C GLN A 920 -14.16 2.16 39.34
N GLU A 921 -14.14 3.21 40.16
CA GLU A 921 -15.14 4.28 40.10
C GLU A 921 -15.04 5.04 38.76
N GLY A 922 -13.82 5.33 38.30
CA GLY A 922 -13.59 5.87 36.96
C GLY A 922 -14.16 4.97 35.85
N LEU A 923 -13.95 3.65 35.94
CA LEU A 923 -14.52 2.69 35.01
C LEU A 923 -16.05 2.65 35.06
N ARG A 924 -16.63 2.67 36.25
CA ARG A 924 -18.08 2.67 36.46
C ARG A 924 -18.74 3.82 35.75
N GLU A 925 -18.22 5.03 35.94
CA GLU A 925 -18.77 6.23 35.31
C GLU A 925 -18.68 6.19 33.79
N VAL A 926 -17.52 5.77 33.25
CA VAL A 926 -17.33 5.62 31.80
C VAL A 926 -18.26 4.56 31.23
N PHE A 927 -18.40 3.41 31.90
CA PHE A 927 -19.24 2.31 31.46
C PHE A 927 -20.73 2.65 31.53
N ALA A 928 -21.17 3.34 32.58
CA ALA A 928 -22.54 3.85 32.71
C ALA A 928 -22.89 4.84 31.58
N SER A 929 -21.93 5.69 31.19
CA SER A 929 -22.13 6.65 30.09
C SER A 929 -22.13 5.99 28.71
N HIS A 930 -21.25 5.02 28.43
CA HIS A 930 -21.11 4.42 27.10
C HIS A 930 -22.03 3.22 26.87
N CYS A 931 -22.34 2.46 27.93
CA CYS A 931 -23.08 1.19 27.88
C CYS A 931 -24.26 1.17 28.89
N PRO A 932 -25.15 2.19 28.92
CA PRO A 932 -26.22 2.29 29.93
C PRO A 932 -27.17 1.09 29.93
N PHE A 933 -27.43 0.49 28.75
CA PHE A 933 -28.30 -0.67 28.60
C PHE A 933 -27.70 -1.98 29.15
N LEU A 934 -26.37 -2.06 29.29
CA LEU A 934 -25.71 -3.18 29.96
C LEU A 934 -25.60 -2.93 31.47
N MET A 935 -25.40 -1.67 31.87
CA MET A 935 -25.21 -1.31 33.27
C MET A 935 -26.43 -1.65 34.14
N GLY A 936 -27.65 -1.25 33.72
CA GLY A 936 -28.86 -1.48 34.50
C GLY A 936 -29.13 -2.96 34.84
N PRO A 937 -29.06 -3.90 33.87
CA PRO A 937 -29.15 -5.32 34.15
C PRO A 937 -28.06 -5.87 35.09
N ILE A 938 -26.82 -5.36 34.99
CA ILE A 938 -25.70 -5.79 35.86
C ILE A 938 -25.94 -5.31 37.30
N GLU A 939 -26.37 -4.06 37.49
CA GLU A 939 -26.75 -3.52 38.80
C GLU A 939 -27.87 -4.34 39.43
N CYS A 940 -28.92 -4.62 38.66
CA CYS A 940 -30.04 -5.44 39.09
C CYS A 940 -29.59 -6.87 39.48
N LEU A 941 -28.74 -7.51 38.68
CA LEU A 941 -28.20 -8.84 38.98
C LEU A 941 -27.39 -8.85 40.29
N LYS A 942 -26.62 -7.79 40.55
CA LYS A 942 -25.88 -7.63 41.81
C LYS A 942 -26.83 -7.46 43.00
N GLU A 943 -27.91 -6.68 42.87
CA GLU A 943 -28.90 -6.48 43.93
C GLU A 943 -29.68 -7.77 44.27
N PHE A 944 -29.79 -8.72 43.33
CA PHE A 944 -30.41 -10.02 43.58
C PHE A 944 -29.57 -10.98 44.44
N VAL A 945 -28.30 -10.65 44.73
CA VAL A 945 -27.43 -11.49 45.55
C VAL A 945 -27.94 -11.51 47.00
N ASN A 946 -28.21 -12.71 47.53
CA ASN A 946 -28.61 -12.92 48.92
C ASN A 946 -27.66 -13.90 49.64
N SER A 947 -27.76 -13.96 50.96
CA SER A 947 -26.90 -14.80 51.81
C SER A 947 -27.05 -16.31 51.59
N ASP A 948 -28.13 -16.75 50.94
CA ASP A 948 -28.46 -18.16 50.72
C ASP A 948 -27.96 -18.68 49.36
N MET A 949 -27.42 -17.80 48.51
CA MET A 949 -26.85 -18.16 47.21
C MET A 949 -25.49 -18.85 47.34
N ASP A 950 -25.22 -19.78 46.43
CA ASP A 950 -23.92 -20.44 46.33
C ASP A 950 -22.81 -19.40 46.11
N ILE A 951 -21.78 -19.43 46.97
CA ILE A 951 -20.61 -18.54 46.93
C ILE A 951 -19.97 -18.50 45.54
N LYS A 952 -19.92 -19.61 44.81
CA LYS A 952 -19.39 -19.63 43.44
C LYS A 952 -20.23 -18.81 42.47
N VAL A 953 -21.55 -18.87 42.61
CA VAL A 953 -22.49 -18.07 41.80
C VAL A 953 -22.37 -16.59 42.18
N THR A 954 -22.32 -16.29 43.48
CA THR A 954 -22.09 -14.94 43.99
C THR A 954 -20.80 -14.32 43.47
N LEU A 955 -19.69 -15.06 43.52
CA LEU A 955 -18.40 -14.60 42.99
C LEU A 955 -18.43 -14.39 41.47
N SER A 956 -19.19 -15.20 40.72
CA SER A 956 -19.36 -15.01 39.27
C SER A 956 -20.15 -13.74 38.94
N ILE A 957 -21.19 -13.45 39.71
CA ILE A 957 -21.98 -12.20 39.58
C ILE A 957 -21.10 -11.00 39.95
N PHE A 958 -20.33 -11.09 41.03
CA PHE A 958 -19.41 -10.04 41.43
C PHE A 958 -18.26 -9.85 40.43
N GLU A 959 -17.77 -10.91 39.77
CA GLU A 959 -16.77 -10.76 38.70
C GLU A 959 -17.34 -9.94 37.53
N LEU A 960 -18.58 -10.20 37.14
CA LEU A 960 -19.27 -9.39 36.12
C LEU A 960 -19.48 -7.94 36.59
N ALA A 961 -19.92 -7.75 37.84
CA ALA A 961 -20.18 -6.42 38.40
C ALA A 961 -18.89 -5.59 38.50
N THR A 962 -17.80 -6.18 39.02
CA THR A 962 -16.49 -5.51 39.12
C THR A 962 -15.86 -5.26 37.75
N ALA A 963 -16.12 -6.09 36.73
CA ALA A 963 -15.70 -5.81 35.35
C ALA A 963 -16.41 -4.58 34.75
N ALA A 964 -17.57 -4.19 35.30
CA ALA A 964 -18.31 -2.97 34.95
C ALA A 964 -18.03 -1.79 35.90
N GLY A 965 -17.07 -1.92 36.84
CA GLY A 965 -16.75 -0.85 37.79
C GLY A 965 -17.58 -0.84 39.08
N LEU A 966 -18.52 -1.76 39.27
CA LEU A 966 -19.37 -1.76 40.47
C LEU A 966 -18.59 -2.21 41.71
N PRO A 967 -18.67 -1.47 42.83
CA PRO A 967 -18.09 -1.91 44.09
C PRO A 967 -18.81 -3.15 44.59
N CYS A 968 -18.09 -4.16 45.08
CA CYS A 968 -18.66 -5.38 45.65
C CYS A 968 -18.14 -5.57 47.08
N ASP A 969 -18.99 -6.11 47.96
CA ASP A 969 -18.62 -6.38 49.37
C ASP A 969 -17.48 -7.38 49.50
N ILE A 970 -17.42 -8.31 48.54
CA ILE A 970 -16.34 -9.28 48.39
C ILE A 970 -15.71 -9.04 47.03
N ASP A 971 -14.42 -8.71 46.99
CA ASP A 971 -13.69 -8.52 45.74
C ASP A 971 -13.31 -9.90 45.13
N PRO A 972 -13.92 -10.28 43.98
CA PRO A 972 -13.66 -11.57 43.36
C PRO A 972 -12.21 -11.70 42.87
N ALA A 973 -11.59 -10.61 42.40
CA ALA A 973 -10.20 -10.64 41.92
C ALA A 973 -9.23 -10.90 43.07
N LEU A 974 -9.49 -10.30 44.25
CA LEU A 974 -8.72 -10.54 45.46
C LEU A 974 -8.91 -11.98 45.98
N VAL A 975 -10.14 -12.49 46.01
CA VAL A 975 -10.43 -13.89 46.37
C VAL A 975 -9.68 -14.85 45.45
N THR A 976 -9.73 -14.65 44.13
CA THR A 976 -9.02 -15.50 43.17
C THR A 976 -7.50 -15.42 43.39
N ALA A 977 -6.94 -14.22 43.56
CA ALA A 977 -5.51 -14.03 43.77
C ALA A 977 -5.00 -14.71 45.05
N LEU A 978 -5.73 -14.56 46.17
CA LEU A 978 -5.35 -15.18 47.45
C LEU A 978 -5.63 -16.69 47.49
N SER A 979 -6.66 -17.18 46.79
CA SER A 979 -6.95 -18.62 46.71
C SER A 979 -5.81 -19.42 46.08
N ASN A 980 -5.06 -18.80 45.16
CA ASN A 980 -3.89 -19.43 44.54
C ASN A 980 -2.74 -19.63 45.55
N LEU A 981 -2.63 -18.80 46.59
CA LEU A 981 -1.65 -18.98 47.67
C LEU A 981 -1.99 -20.15 48.59
N THR A 982 -3.28 -20.48 48.72
CA THR A 982 -3.77 -21.57 49.59
C THR A 982 -3.71 -22.95 48.93
N LYS A 983 -3.38 -23.04 47.63
CA LYS A 983 -3.24 -24.31 46.91
C LYS A 983 -1.89 -25.00 47.16
N ASP A 984 -0.88 -24.24 47.57
CA ASP A 984 0.49 -24.73 47.80
C ASP A 984 0.75 -25.17 49.26
N SER A 985 -0.21 -24.98 50.17
CA SER A 985 -0.11 -25.31 51.60
C SER A 985 -0.75 -26.65 51.94
N SER A 986 -0.12 -27.42 52.83
CA SER A 986 -0.51 -28.80 53.16
C SER A 986 -1.70 -28.96 54.12
N SER A 987 -2.21 -27.87 54.73
CA SER A 987 -3.31 -27.92 55.70
C SER A 987 -4.24 -26.70 55.62
N PRO A 988 -5.54 -26.87 55.27
CA PRO A 988 -6.51 -25.77 55.22
C PRO A 988 -6.86 -25.21 56.62
N GLU A 989 -6.71 -26.01 57.68
CA GLU A 989 -6.94 -25.55 59.06
C GLU A 989 -5.81 -24.64 59.57
N GLU A 990 -4.57 -24.92 59.20
CA GLU A 990 -3.42 -24.07 59.56
C GLU A 990 -3.48 -22.72 58.86
N ASP A 991 -3.90 -22.71 57.60
CA ASP A 991 -4.09 -21.48 56.84
C ASP A 991 -5.23 -20.61 57.38
N TYR A 992 -6.36 -21.22 57.73
CA TYR A 992 -7.45 -20.52 58.41
C TYR A 992 -7.01 -19.97 59.77
N LYS A 993 -6.23 -20.74 60.53
CA LYS A 993 -5.64 -20.28 61.80
C LYS A 993 -4.74 -19.07 61.57
N ALA A 994 -3.85 -19.11 60.57
CA ALA A 994 -2.99 -17.99 60.22
C ALA A 994 -3.79 -16.74 59.81
N ALA A 995 -4.87 -16.90 59.04
CA ALA A 995 -5.76 -15.78 58.69
C ALA A 995 -6.43 -15.13 59.91
N CYS A 996 -6.89 -15.94 60.88
CA CYS A 996 -7.43 -15.40 62.13
C CYS A 996 -6.36 -14.68 62.95
N LEU A 997 -5.16 -15.25 63.06
CA LEU A 997 -4.06 -14.66 63.82
C LEU A 997 -3.50 -13.40 63.15
N LEU A 998 -3.61 -13.26 61.83
CA LEU A 998 -3.29 -12.01 61.13
C LEU A 998 -4.14 -10.85 61.64
N LEU A 999 -5.46 -11.05 61.79
CA LEU A 999 -6.34 -10.02 62.36
C LEU A 999 -5.98 -9.67 63.80
N VAL A 1000 -5.70 -10.68 64.62
CA VAL A 1000 -5.22 -10.47 66.00
C VAL A 1000 -3.93 -9.65 65.98
N PHE A 1001 -2.98 -9.99 65.11
CA PHE A 1001 -1.71 -9.31 65.01
C PHE A 1001 -1.91 -7.85 64.60
N VAL A 1002 -2.71 -7.57 63.58
CA VAL A 1002 -2.98 -6.19 63.14
C VAL A 1002 -3.67 -5.39 64.25
N ALA A 1003 -4.70 -5.93 64.90
CA ALA A 1003 -5.46 -5.23 65.94
C ALA A 1003 -4.60 -4.82 67.14
N VAL A 1004 -3.73 -5.71 67.63
CA VAL A 1004 -2.84 -5.37 68.75
C VAL A 1004 -1.66 -4.50 68.34
N SER A 1005 -1.37 -4.38 67.04
CA SER A 1005 -0.29 -3.54 66.52
C SER A 1005 -0.69 -2.07 66.40
N LEU A 1006 -1.99 -1.75 66.23
CA LEU A 1006 -2.47 -0.38 66.01
C LEU A 1006 -1.96 0.66 67.03
N PRO A 1007 -1.84 0.37 68.35
CA PRO A 1007 -1.33 1.35 69.31
C PRO A 1007 0.12 1.80 69.05
N VAL A 1008 0.95 0.99 68.35
CA VAL A 1008 2.34 1.35 68.01
C VAL A 1008 2.39 2.59 67.12
N LEU A 1009 1.36 2.80 66.29
CA LEU A 1009 1.25 3.99 65.42
C LEU A 1009 1.18 5.30 66.21
N ALA A 1010 0.90 5.26 67.53
CA ALA A 1010 0.76 6.47 68.36
C ALA A 1010 2.11 7.17 68.57
N ASN A 1011 3.19 6.41 68.43
CA ASN A 1011 4.57 6.86 68.55
C ASN A 1011 5.12 7.45 67.24
N ASP A 1012 4.49 7.15 66.10
CA ASP A 1012 4.94 7.64 64.79
C ASP A 1012 4.53 9.10 64.60
N PRO A 1013 5.49 10.04 64.41
CA PRO A 1013 5.20 11.47 64.23
C PRO A 1013 4.35 11.77 63.00
N SER A 1014 4.29 10.85 62.02
CA SER A 1014 3.51 11.00 60.79
C SER A 1014 2.07 10.45 60.87
N SER A 1015 1.70 9.82 61.98
CA SER A 1015 0.33 9.36 62.28
C SER A 1015 -0.60 10.47 62.79
N VAL A 1016 -0.52 11.66 62.18
CA VAL A 1016 -1.38 12.80 62.52
C VAL A 1016 -2.48 12.90 61.47
N TYR A 1017 -3.73 13.02 61.92
CA TYR A 1017 -4.85 13.23 61.02
C TYR A 1017 -4.84 14.69 60.52
N ALA A 1018 -4.77 14.86 59.20
CA ALA A 1018 -4.80 16.15 58.52
C ALA A 1018 -6.18 16.37 57.91
N THR A 1019 -6.88 17.41 58.37
CA THR A 1019 -8.20 17.81 57.85
C THR A 1019 -8.19 18.22 56.39
N ASP A 1020 -7.03 18.60 55.86
CA ASP A 1020 -6.87 19.15 54.51
C ASP A 1020 -6.86 18.05 53.46
N VAL A 1021 -6.31 16.89 53.86
CA VAL A 1021 -6.24 15.67 53.07
C VAL A 1021 -7.43 14.76 53.37
N ASP A 1022 -8.07 14.97 54.54
CA ASP A 1022 -9.05 14.08 55.17
C ASP A 1022 -8.48 12.67 55.39
N GLY A 1023 -7.27 12.63 55.94
CA GLY A 1023 -6.49 11.40 56.08
C GLY A 1023 -5.23 11.61 56.92
N TYR A 1024 -4.26 10.70 56.79
CA TYR A 1024 -3.01 10.72 57.57
C TYR A 1024 -1.80 10.84 56.64
N SER A 1025 -0.75 11.54 57.09
CA SER A 1025 0.48 11.77 56.32
C SER A 1025 1.32 10.52 56.00
N ASN A 1026 1.01 9.38 56.62
CA ASN A 1026 1.64 8.08 56.38
C ASN A 1026 0.66 7.03 55.82
N ASN A 1027 -0.48 7.46 55.26
CA ASN A 1027 -1.48 6.59 54.63
C ASN A 1027 -2.13 5.55 55.55
N ILE A 1028 -2.04 5.65 56.88
CA ILE A 1028 -2.64 4.62 57.76
C ILE A 1028 -4.18 4.54 57.68
N HIS A 1029 -4.87 5.56 57.17
CA HIS A 1029 -6.30 5.47 56.84
C HIS A 1029 -6.58 4.38 55.79
N CYS A 1030 -5.62 4.05 54.93
CA CYS A 1030 -5.72 2.95 53.98
C CYS A 1030 -5.84 1.57 54.66
N LEU A 1031 -5.42 1.45 55.93
CA LEU A 1031 -5.58 0.22 56.71
C LEU A 1031 -7.05 -0.20 56.84
N ALA A 1032 -7.98 0.75 56.91
CA ALA A 1032 -9.41 0.46 56.97
C ALA A 1032 -9.82 -0.44 55.79
N LYS A 1033 -9.58 0.02 54.56
CA LYS A 1033 -9.88 -0.74 53.34
C LYS A 1033 -9.11 -2.06 53.26
N ALA A 1034 -7.83 -2.07 53.66
CA ALA A 1034 -7.02 -3.28 53.70
C ALA A 1034 -7.60 -4.36 54.62
N ILE A 1035 -7.94 -4.00 55.87
CA ILE A 1035 -8.45 -4.92 56.87
C ILE A 1035 -9.79 -5.51 56.43
N ILE A 1036 -10.71 -4.66 55.94
CA ILE A 1036 -12.04 -5.11 55.51
C ILE A 1036 -11.94 -6.05 54.29
N GLN A 1037 -11.28 -5.61 53.22
CA GLN A 1037 -11.22 -6.36 51.96
C GLN A 1037 -10.41 -7.66 52.09
N VAL A 1038 -9.28 -7.64 52.79
CA VAL A 1038 -8.46 -8.86 53.03
C VAL A 1038 -9.23 -9.85 53.90
N SER A 1039 -9.93 -9.38 54.94
CA SER A 1039 -10.79 -10.25 55.76
C SER A 1039 -11.90 -10.87 54.94
N ALA A 1040 -12.62 -10.05 54.16
CA ALA A 1040 -13.71 -10.51 53.31
C ALA A 1040 -13.22 -11.58 52.33
N ALA A 1041 -12.06 -11.37 51.69
CA ALA A 1041 -11.49 -12.34 50.77
C ALA A 1041 -11.05 -13.64 51.46
N LEU A 1042 -10.27 -13.56 52.55
CA LEU A 1042 -9.76 -14.73 53.27
C LEU A 1042 -10.90 -15.59 53.84
N PHE A 1043 -11.87 -14.98 54.54
CA PHE A 1043 -12.96 -15.75 55.15
C PHE A 1043 -13.97 -16.28 54.12
N THR A 1044 -14.05 -15.66 52.94
CA THR A 1044 -14.78 -16.25 51.80
C THR A 1044 -14.06 -17.51 51.29
N ILE A 1045 -12.73 -17.49 51.16
CA ILE A 1045 -11.95 -18.67 50.73
C ILE A 1045 -12.13 -19.85 51.71
N TYR A 1046 -12.11 -19.58 53.02
CA TYR A 1046 -12.27 -20.61 54.05
C TYR A 1046 -13.73 -20.97 54.35
N ASN A 1047 -14.70 -20.39 53.63
CA ASN A 1047 -16.15 -20.59 53.83
C ASN A 1047 -16.57 -20.33 55.29
N LYS A 1048 -16.20 -19.16 55.83
CA LYS A 1048 -16.49 -18.71 57.19
C LYS A 1048 -17.24 -17.38 57.18
N ASN A 1049 -17.95 -17.11 58.27
CA ASN A 1049 -18.69 -15.85 58.42
C ASN A 1049 -17.71 -14.67 58.59
N ILE A 1050 -17.78 -13.69 57.70
CA ILE A 1050 -16.88 -12.51 57.67
C ILE A 1050 -17.17 -11.59 58.87
N GLU A 1051 -18.45 -11.33 59.14
CA GLU A 1051 -18.93 -10.44 60.20
C GLU A 1051 -18.44 -10.88 61.59
N THR A 1052 -18.44 -12.18 61.88
CA THR A 1052 -17.97 -12.69 63.18
C THR A 1052 -16.50 -12.39 63.43
N HIS A 1053 -15.65 -12.50 62.40
CA HIS A 1053 -14.21 -12.27 62.52
C HIS A 1053 -13.88 -10.79 62.57
N LEU A 1054 -14.59 -9.95 61.80
CA LEU A 1054 -14.46 -8.50 61.88
C LEU A 1054 -14.95 -7.94 63.21
N LYS A 1055 -16.00 -8.52 63.82
CA LYS A 1055 -16.43 -8.20 65.18
C LYS A 1055 -15.36 -8.53 66.22
N GLU A 1056 -14.76 -9.71 66.11
CA GLU A 1056 -13.64 -10.11 66.98
C GLU A 1056 -12.46 -9.12 66.85
N PHE A 1057 -12.09 -8.77 65.61
CA PHE A 1057 -11.08 -7.75 65.34
C PHE A 1057 -11.43 -6.41 65.97
N LEU A 1058 -12.68 -5.94 65.81
CA LEU A 1058 -13.13 -4.64 66.31
C LEU A 1058 -13.05 -4.56 67.84
N VAL A 1059 -13.47 -5.62 68.53
CA VAL A 1059 -13.36 -5.72 70.00
C VAL A 1059 -11.90 -5.69 70.44
N LEU A 1060 -11.03 -6.46 69.78
CA LEU A 1060 -9.62 -6.52 70.12
C LEU A 1060 -8.91 -5.16 69.88
N ALA A 1061 -9.15 -4.54 68.73
CA ALA A 1061 -8.60 -3.23 68.38
C ALA A 1061 -9.10 -2.13 69.35
N SER A 1062 -10.38 -2.17 69.72
CA SER A 1062 -10.97 -1.23 70.67
C SER A 1062 -10.37 -1.36 72.06
N ILE A 1063 -10.20 -2.60 72.57
CA ILE A 1063 -9.55 -2.86 73.85
C ILE A 1063 -8.09 -2.37 73.83
N SER A 1064 -7.35 -2.67 72.76
CA SER A 1064 -5.96 -2.22 72.59
C SER A 1064 -5.82 -0.69 72.58
N LEU A 1065 -6.73 0.03 71.91
CA LEU A 1065 -6.73 1.50 71.87
C LEU A 1065 -7.24 2.14 73.18
N LEU A 1066 -8.20 1.52 73.88
CA LEU A 1066 -8.69 1.99 75.17
C LEU A 1066 -7.65 1.83 76.30
N HIS A 1067 -6.87 0.74 76.29
CA HIS A 1067 -5.78 0.54 77.26
C HIS A 1067 -4.69 1.62 77.13
N MET A 1068 -4.36 2.04 75.91
CA MET A 1068 -3.47 3.18 75.67
C MET A 1068 -4.05 4.48 76.28
N GLY A 1069 -5.37 4.59 76.42
CA GLY A 1069 -6.04 5.70 77.08
C GLY A 1069 -5.68 5.88 78.56
N GLN A 1070 -5.17 4.82 79.21
CA GLN A 1070 -4.78 4.77 80.62
C GLN A 1070 -3.26 4.94 80.83
N GLU A 1071 -2.48 5.09 79.76
CA GLU A 1071 -1.02 5.17 79.84
C GLU A 1071 -0.55 6.57 80.30
N PRO A 1072 0.23 6.69 81.40
CA PRO A 1072 0.61 7.99 81.96
C PRO A 1072 1.70 8.72 81.14
N ASP A 1073 2.36 8.02 80.21
CA ASP A 1073 3.43 8.57 79.38
C ASP A 1073 2.86 9.37 78.20
N ARG A 1074 3.02 10.70 78.29
CA ARG A 1074 2.56 11.65 77.25
C ARG A 1074 3.31 11.51 75.92
N MET A 1075 4.53 10.93 75.92
CA MET A 1075 5.27 10.70 74.68
C MET A 1075 4.71 9.49 73.92
N LYS A 1076 4.21 8.47 74.63
CA LYS A 1076 3.58 7.28 74.04
C LYS A 1076 2.13 7.48 73.58
N THR A 1077 1.51 8.57 74.01
CA THR A 1077 0.10 8.89 73.73
C THR A 1077 -0.07 10.11 72.82
N LYS A 1078 1.01 10.59 72.19
CA LYS A 1078 1.07 11.86 71.45
C LYS A 1078 0.02 11.97 70.34
N ASN A 1079 -0.16 10.91 69.53
CA ASN A 1079 -1.10 10.89 68.40
C ASN A 1079 -2.37 10.05 68.68
N ARG A 1080 -2.69 9.81 69.96
CA ARG A 1080 -3.82 8.95 70.38
C ARG A 1080 -5.16 9.35 69.78
N GLU A 1081 -5.45 10.64 69.78
CA GLU A 1081 -6.73 11.17 69.30
C GLU A 1081 -6.86 10.96 67.79
N SER A 1082 -5.79 11.21 67.03
CA SER A 1082 -5.75 10.90 65.59
C SER A 1082 -5.98 9.42 65.32
N LEU A 1083 -5.38 8.50 66.10
CA LEU A 1083 -5.59 7.06 65.91
C LEU A 1083 -6.96 6.55 66.29
N SER A 1084 -7.64 7.21 67.23
CA SER A 1084 -9.02 6.84 67.58
C SER A 1084 -9.93 6.97 66.37
N LEU A 1085 -9.66 7.94 65.47
CA LEU A 1085 -10.42 8.15 64.23
C LEU A 1085 -10.27 6.98 63.24
N LEU A 1086 -9.19 6.20 63.31
CA LEU A 1086 -8.97 5.06 62.42
C LEU A 1086 -10.02 3.96 62.63
N ILE A 1087 -10.47 3.75 63.86
CA ILE A 1087 -11.58 2.81 64.15
C ILE A 1087 -12.86 3.28 63.48
N ASN A 1088 -13.14 4.58 63.48
CA ASN A 1088 -14.33 5.13 62.82
C ASN A 1088 -14.28 4.87 61.30
N LEU A 1089 -13.15 5.19 60.67
CA LEU A 1089 -12.93 4.94 59.24
C LEU A 1089 -13.06 3.45 58.87
N LEU A 1090 -12.62 2.55 59.74
CA LEU A 1090 -12.75 1.10 59.53
C LEU A 1090 -14.20 0.63 59.53
N VAL A 1091 -15.03 1.21 60.39
CA VAL A 1091 -16.46 0.90 60.45
C VAL A 1091 -17.20 1.54 59.28
N GLU A 1092 -16.84 2.76 58.89
CA GLU A 1092 -17.42 3.43 57.72
C GLU A 1092 -17.11 2.71 56.40
N GLU A 1093 -15.93 2.12 56.26
CA GLU A 1093 -15.51 1.37 55.07
C GLU A 1093 -16.13 -0.05 54.99
N SER A 1094 -16.70 -0.56 56.07
CA SER A 1094 -17.18 -1.94 56.16
C SER A 1094 -18.69 -2.05 55.95
N SER A 1095 -19.14 -2.91 55.03
CA SER A 1095 -20.56 -3.32 54.97
C SER A 1095 -20.93 -4.37 56.03
N PHE A 1096 -19.94 -4.93 56.75
CA PHE A 1096 -20.14 -5.96 57.77
C PHE A 1096 -20.16 -5.40 59.20
N LEU A 1097 -19.65 -4.19 59.43
CA LEU A 1097 -19.61 -3.55 60.74
C LEU A 1097 -20.55 -2.35 60.77
N THR A 1098 -21.17 -2.11 61.92
CA THR A 1098 -22.11 -0.99 62.10
C THR A 1098 -21.65 -0.10 63.24
N ILE A 1099 -22.09 1.16 63.21
CA ILE A 1099 -21.83 2.12 64.28
C ILE A 1099 -22.40 1.62 65.62
N ASP A 1100 -23.53 0.91 65.61
CA ASP A 1100 -24.09 0.29 66.81
C ASP A 1100 -23.13 -0.74 67.43
N MET A 1101 -22.50 -1.59 66.60
CA MET A 1101 -21.48 -2.54 67.07
C MET A 1101 -20.26 -1.82 67.64
N LEU A 1102 -19.84 -0.72 67.01
CA LEU A 1102 -18.74 0.10 67.49
C LEU A 1102 -19.04 0.69 68.87
N GLU A 1103 -20.23 1.27 69.08
CA GLU A 1103 -20.61 1.91 70.35
C GLU A 1103 -20.54 0.94 71.54
N THR A 1104 -20.78 -0.36 71.31
CA THR A 1104 -20.70 -1.38 72.37
C THR A 1104 -19.29 -1.65 72.87
N CYS A 1105 -18.25 -1.36 72.08
CA CYS A 1105 -16.85 -1.66 72.41
C CYS A 1105 -15.94 -0.43 72.44
N PHE A 1106 -16.34 0.68 71.81
CA PHE A 1106 -15.62 1.94 71.81
C PHE A 1106 -16.61 3.13 71.77
N PRO A 1107 -16.79 3.88 72.88
CA PRO A 1107 -17.78 4.96 72.95
C PRO A 1107 -17.54 6.09 71.94
N TYR A 1108 -18.55 6.45 71.14
CA TYR A 1108 -18.47 7.47 70.09
C TYR A 1108 -18.11 8.86 70.63
N VAL A 1109 -18.35 9.13 71.92
CA VAL A 1109 -17.92 10.36 72.59
C VAL A 1109 -16.40 10.57 72.51
N LEU A 1110 -15.61 9.49 72.53
CA LEU A 1110 -14.16 9.55 72.36
C LEU A 1110 -13.79 10.00 70.94
N LEU A 1111 -14.48 9.46 69.92
CA LEU A 1111 -14.30 9.82 68.51
C LEU A 1111 -14.68 11.28 68.25
N ARG A 1112 -15.82 11.72 68.78
CA ARG A 1112 -16.29 13.11 68.68
C ARG A 1112 -15.27 14.09 69.26
N ASN A 1113 -14.70 13.76 70.43
CA ASN A 1113 -13.68 14.60 71.06
C ASN A 1113 -12.38 14.60 70.25
N ALA A 1114 -11.98 13.44 69.72
CA ALA A 1114 -10.82 13.33 68.84
C ALA A 1114 -10.97 14.18 67.56
N TYR A 1115 -12.12 14.11 66.86
CA TYR A 1115 -12.39 14.95 65.69
C TYR A 1115 -12.33 16.44 66.04
N ARG A 1116 -12.88 16.83 67.20
CA ARG A 1116 -12.84 18.21 67.68
C ARG A 1116 -11.41 18.70 67.90
N GLU A 1117 -10.56 17.89 68.54
CA GLU A 1117 -9.21 18.32 68.89
C GLU A 1117 -8.28 18.39 67.67
N VAL A 1118 -8.40 17.43 66.74
CA VAL A 1118 -7.69 17.47 65.45
C VAL A 1118 -8.12 18.69 64.63
N SER A 1119 -9.43 18.96 64.53
CA SER A 1119 -9.95 20.13 63.81
C SER A 1119 -9.54 21.45 64.45
N ARG A 1120 -9.52 21.50 65.78
CA ARG A 1120 -9.05 22.68 66.54
C ARG A 1120 -7.56 22.94 66.30
N THR A 1121 -6.74 21.89 66.31
CA THR A 1121 -5.30 21.98 66.09
C THR A 1121 -4.99 22.48 64.67
N ALA A 1122 -5.73 21.98 63.67
CA ALA A 1122 -5.64 22.46 62.29
C ALA A 1122 -6.11 23.92 62.12
N ALA A 1123 -7.15 24.34 62.83
CA ALA A 1123 -7.59 25.74 62.80
C ALA A 1123 -6.57 26.69 63.44
N LEU A 1124 -5.89 26.25 64.51
CA LEU A 1124 -4.85 27.03 65.19
C LEU A 1124 -3.56 27.13 64.37
N SER A 1125 -3.18 26.08 63.61
CA SER A 1125 -1.99 26.11 62.75
C SER A 1125 -2.13 26.98 61.50
N ARG A 1126 -3.37 27.31 61.10
CA ARG A 1126 -3.69 28.22 59.98
C ARG A 1126 -3.71 29.71 60.36
N LEU A 1127 -3.56 30.05 61.64
CA LEU A 1127 -3.42 31.45 62.07
C LEU A 1127 -1.98 31.93 61.80
N PRO A 1128 -1.78 33.15 61.25
CA PRO A 1128 -0.45 33.67 61.03
C PRO A 1128 0.30 33.80 62.37
N ALA A 1129 1.52 33.27 62.44
CA ALA A 1129 2.41 33.48 63.57
C ALA A 1129 2.64 34.99 63.74
N HIS A 1130 2.28 35.53 64.91
CA HIS A 1130 2.53 36.93 65.25
C HIS A 1130 4.00 37.20 65.51
#